data_AF-A0A9D6KJE6-F1
#
_entry.id   AF-A0A9D6KJE6-F1
#
_cell.length_a   1.000
_cell.length_b   1.000
_cell.length_c   1.000
_cell.angle_alpha   90.00
_cell.angle_beta   90.00
_cell.angle_gamma   90.00
#
_symmetry.space_group_name_H-M   'P 1'
#
loop_
_entity.id
_entity.type
_entity.pdbx_description
1 polymer ?
#
loop_
_entity_poly.entity_id
_entity_poly.type
_entity_poly.pdbx_seq_one_letter_code
_entity_poly.pdbx_strand_id
1 'polypeptide(L)'
;MRFRRGVLMGLILVGALLAAVLPARAEQTCDATFPSTFALIQKAIFENKGCASAVCHGEAMASGLDLRAGASYDSLVSKLSHSAPGWERVIPGQPDDSLLFVNLAAKTLPSEFHAPLRAMPLDPLPALSGNEVEAVRRWIEFGASRDGVVAQTGELLDACLPPPKPITIDPLPPPAAGEGVQLHMPRLVLAPMHEQEVCFATYFDFTDKVPAEFRDPTGTKFRLKRSQIRQDPLSHHMIAFPYGGTAEPDDPAWGDFTCHGGAHDGTGCDPTALGECGAGECATDPVPSIGCIGFGPPDAGFGFNTFGVTGTQQTAVQHTFADGVYTEFPLKGIITWNSHAFNLTDTPGKLEAWINLTFASPAEQENIVENIFDVNHIFAMSVPAFTTEEVCNTFLFPPDSHVFEITSHTHRHGKRFRAFRGSFTCSGGSNAGAACEPLGTDFVSPDICACAPCQSTRTIHIGDCNFDDSVTVDELIISMNIALGNGSADACVRADVNGDREITVDELVASVQTALTSAASTISRDATTNMLYLSLVYNDPTVVRFDPPMDLPGAQSLVDERTFTYCSLYDNGYSNPSEVKTRSNSPPAVIGGPCFVPTNCVAGHVGAACGGKNDAERNASCDSSPSRGDGVCDACPVHGGVTTEDEMFLLLGSYFVR
;
A
#
# COMPACT_ATOMS: atom_id res chain seq x y z
N MET A 1 54.55 43.36 -51.55
CA MET A 1 55.57 42.59 -52.30
C MET A 1 55.55 41.15 -51.77
N ARG A 2 55.26 40.20 -52.66
CA ARG A 2 55.40 38.72 -52.62
C ARG A 2 55.76 37.98 -51.31
N PHE A 3 54.86 37.04 -50.96
CA PHE A 3 55.05 35.60 -50.65
C PHE A 3 56.34 35.10 -49.97
N ARG A 4 56.16 34.33 -48.88
CA ARG A 4 56.61 32.92 -48.82
C ARG A 4 55.83 32.09 -47.78
N ARG A 5 55.54 30.86 -48.18
CA ARG A 5 54.78 29.79 -47.51
C ARG A 5 55.61 29.10 -46.42
N GLY A 6 54.95 28.60 -45.38
CA GLY A 6 55.48 27.67 -44.38
C GLY A 6 54.36 26.82 -43.78
N VAL A 7 54.28 25.58 -44.27
CA VAL A 7 53.37 24.46 -43.96
C VAL A 7 53.07 24.28 -42.46
N LEU A 8 51.77 24.24 -42.11
CA LEU A 8 51.27 23.73 -40.82
C LEU A 8 50.89 22.25 -41.01
N MET A 9 51.60 21.35 -40.32
CA MET A 9 51.34 19.92 -40.35
C MET A 9 50.27 19.61 -39.31
N GLY A 10 49.04 19.37 -39.75
CA GLY A 10 47.93 18.95 -38.89
C GLY A 10 48.05 17.48 -38.52
N LEU A 11 48.08 17.17 -37.22
CA LEU A 11 47.74 15.85 -36.72
C LEU A 11 46.21 15.70 -36.77
N ILE A 12 45.73 14.84 -37.66
CA ILE A 12 44.35 14.33 -37.65
C ILE A 12 44.34 13.19 -36.62
N LEU A 13 43.79 13.45 -35.43
CA LEU A 13 43.34 12.37 -34.54
C LEU A 13 42.04 11.81 -35.12
N VAL A 14 42.11 10.62 -35.72
CA VAL A 14 40.92 9.82 -36.02
C VAL A 14 40.47 9.20 -34.70
N GLY A 15 39.55 9.88 -34.01
CA GLY A 15 38.80 9.30 -32.91
C GLY A 15 37.83 8.26 -33.47
N ALA A 16 38.16 6.98 -33.32
CA ALA A 16 37.22 5.90 -33.56
C ALA A 16 36.13 5.98 -32.48
N LEU A 17 34.96 6.53 -32.84
CA LEU A 17 33.72 6.32 -32.11
C LEU A 17 33.43 4.81 -32.16
N LEU A 18 33.74 4.07 -31.10
CA LEU A 18 33.00 2.87 -30.78
C LEU A 18 31.63 3.33 -30.28
N ALA A 19 30.67 3.41 -31.20
CA ALA A 19 29.27 3.36 -30.82
C ALA A 19 29.06 2.01 -30.13
N ALA A 20 28.82 2.03 -28.83
CA ALA A 20 28.26 0.88 -28.13
C ALA A 20 26.92 0.58 -28.81
N VAL A 21 26.90 -0.49 -29.61
CA VAL A 21 25.66 -1.04 -30.13
C VAL A 21 24.95 -1.62 -28.92
N LEU A 22 24.03 -0.84 -28.35
CA LEU A 22 22.97 -1.38 -27.50
C LEU A 22 22.38 -2.59 -28.25
N PRO A 23 22.23 -3.77 -27.62
CA PRO A 23 21.50 -4.84 -28.27
C PRO A 23 20.12 -4.27 -28.61
N ALA A 24 19.80 -4.24 -29.90
CA ALA A 24 18.44 -3.96 -30.34
C ALA A 24 17.53 -4.92 -29.56
N ARG A 25 16.53 -4.37 -28.85
CA ARG A 25 15.43 -5.19 -28.33
C ARG A 25 14.99 -6.10 -29.46
N ALA A 26 14.98 -7.42 -29.23
CA ALA A 26 14.41 -8.35 -30.19
C ALA A 26 12.99 -7.83 -30.50
N GLU A 27 12.72 -7.52 -31.78
CA GLU A 27 11.36 -7.20 -32.21
C GLU A 27 10.49 -8.39 -31.84
N GLN A 28 9.62 -8.21 -30.85
CA GLN A 28 8.61 -9.20 -30.52
C GLN A 28 7.73 -9.32 -31.77
N THR A 29 7.83 -10.44 -32.49
CA THR A 29 6.96 -10.71 -33.63
C THR A 29 5.59 -11.08 -33.06
N CYS A 30 4.74 -10.08 -32.81
CA CYS A 30 3.36 -10.33 -32.39
C CYS A 30 2.45 -10.42 -33.61
N ASP A 31 1.59 -11.44 -33.64
CA ASP A 31 0.61 -11.62 -34.73
C ASP A 31 -0.59 -10.66 -34.63
N ALA A 32 -0.81 -10.05 -33.46
CA ALA A 32 -1.90 -9.11 -33.21
C ALA A 32 -1.39 -7.81 -32.59
N THR A 33 -1.84 -6.68 -33.14
CA THR A 33 -1.53 -5.33 -32.65
C THR A 33 -2.82 -4.62 -32.27
N PHE A 34 -2.83 -3.95 -31.13
CA PHE A 34 -3.98 -3.19 -30.64
C PHE A 34 -3.60 -1.74 -30.33
N PRO A 35 -4.52 -0.77 -30.50
CA PRO A 35 -4.20 0.64 -30.29
C PRO A 35 -4.09 1.03 -28.81
N SER A 36 -4.71 0.29 -27.89
CA SER A 36 -4.74 0.57 -26.45
C SER A 36 -4.87 -0.73 -25.64
N THR A 37 -4.55 -0.66 -24.34
CA THR A 37 -4.74 -1.78 -23.42
C THR A 37 -6.22 -2.20 -23.34
N PHE A 38 -7.16 -1.24 -23.33
CA PHE A 38 -8.58 -1.57 -23.32
C PHE A 38 -9.03 -2.26 -24.61
N ALA A 39 -8.55 -1.83 -25.77
CA ALA A 39 -8.86 -2.50 -27.05
C ALA A 39 -8.36 -3.95 -27.07
N LEU A 40 -7.20 -4.20 -26.45
CA LEU A 40 -6.67 -5.55 -26.25
C LEU A 40 -7.56 -6.36 -25.28
N ILE A 41 -7.94 -5.82 -24.12
CA ILE A 41 -8.84 -6.49 -23.16
C ILE A 41 -10.20 -6.80 -23.79
N GLN A 42 -10.79 -5.85 -24.53
CA GLN A 42 -12.03 -6.04 -25.27
C GLN A 42 -11.95 -7.29 -26.16
N LYS A 43 -10.84 -7.46 -26.88
CA LYS A 43 -10.65 -8.58 -27.79
C LYS A 43 -10.30 -9.87 -27.06
N ALA A 44 -9.23 -9.86 -26.28
CA ALA A 44 -8.64 -11.03 -25.66
C ALA A 44 -9.53 -11.63 -24.57
N ILE A 45 -10.29 -10.80 -23.86
CA ILE A 45 -11.09 -11.22 -22.71
C ILE A 45 -12.57 -11.16 -23.06
N PHE A 46 -13.15 -9.99 -23.29
CA PHE A 46 -14.62 -9.89 -23.41
C PHE A 46 -15.18 -10.66 -24.60
N GLU A 47 -14.52 -10.58 -25.77
CA GLU A 47 -14.95 -11.31 -26.97
C GLU A 47 -14.49 -12.77 -26.95
N ASN A 48 -13.18 -13.01 -26.85
CA ASN A 48 -12.63 -14.36 -27.03
C ASN A 48 -13.03 -15.34 -25.90
N LYS A 49 -13.36 -14.86 -24.69
CA LYS A 49 -13.83 -15.70 -23.57
C LYS A 49 -15.35 -15.82 -23.50
N GLY A 50 -16.07 -15.23 -24.46
CA GLY A 50 -17.52 -15.37 -24.58
C GLY A 50 -18.34 -14.50 -23.62
N CYS A 51 -17.73 -13.56 -22.90
CA CYS A 51 -18.43 -12.64 -22.01
C CYS A 51 -19.43 -11.77 -22.79
N ALA A 52 -19.01 -11.26 -23.95
CA ALA A 52 -19.81 -10.45 -24.87
C ALA A 52 -20.75 -11.29 -25.78
N SER A 53 -20.99 -12.57 -25.46
CA SER A 53 -21.93 -13.41 -26.22
C SER A 53 -23.37 -12.88 -26.11
N ALA A 54 -24.18 -13.11 -27.14
CA ALA A 54 -25.54 -12.60 -27.23
C ALA A 54 -26.43 -12.95 -26.02
N VAL A 55 -26.15 -14.09 -25.35
CA VAL A 55 -26.93 -14.61 -24.21
C VAL A 55 -26.45 -14.04 -22.87
N CYS A 56 -25.17 -13.68 -22.75
CA CYS A 56 -24.60 -13.14 -21.52
C CYS A 56 -24.65 -11.60 -21.55
N HIS A 57 -23.51 -10.95 -21.83
CA HIS A 57 -23.40 -9.49 -21.84
C HIS A 57 -23.37 -8.93 -23.27
N GLY A 58 -23.96 -9.63 -24.24
CA GLY A 58 -24.21 -9.14 -25.60
C GLY A 58 -25.58 -8.46 -25.72
N GLU A 59 -26.38 -8.83 -26.71
CA GLU A 59 -27.75 -8.31 -26.92
C GLU A 59 -28.66 -8.45 -25.70
N ALA A 60 -28.55 -9.56 -24.95
CA ALA A 60 -29.34 -9.78 -23.75
C ALA A 60 -29.02 -8.81 -22.62
N MET A 61 -27.83 -8.18 -22.66
CA MET A 61 -27.32 -7.26 -21.65
C MET A 61 -27.59 -7.75 -20.22
N ALA A 62 -27.22 -9.00 -19.91
CA ALA A 62 -27.57 -9.61 -18.63
C ALA A 62 -27.12 -8.71 -17.47
N SER A 63 -28.04 -8.44 -16.54
CA SER A 63 -27.85 -7.47 -15.45
C SER A 63 -27.53 -6.04 -15.90
N GLY A 64 -28.07 -5.63 -17.06
CA GLY A 64 -27.90 -4.29 -17.64
C GLY A 64 -26.49 -3.98 -18.12
N LEU A 65 -25.64 -5.00 -18.36
CA LEU A 65 -24.25 -4.84 -18.79
C LEU A 65 -24.11 -5.27 -20.25
N ASP A 66 -23.62 -4.35 -21.09
CA ASP A 66 -23.23 -4.62 -22.48
C ASP A 66 -21.70 -4.63 -22.57
N LEU A 67 -21.12 -5.73 -23.03
CA LEU A 67 -19.69 -5.93 -23.26
C LEU A 67 -19.33 -6.00 -24.74
N ARG A 68 -20.27 -5.70 -25.66
CA ARG A 68 -19.98 -5.62 -27.09
C ARG A 68 -19.00 -4.48 -27.37
N ALA A 69 -18.16 -4.67 -28.38
CA ALA A 69 -17.27 -3.63 -28.88
C ALA A 69 -18.05 -2.36 -29.21
N GLY A 70 -17.57 -1.22 -28.71
CA GLY A 70 -18.21 0.09 -28.87
C GLY A 70 -19.17 0.49 -27.74
N ALA A 71 -19.63 -0.44 -26.89
CA ALA A 71 -20.53 -0.15 -25.77
C ALA A 71 -19.93 -0.53 -24.39
N SER A 72 -18.97 -1.46 -24.39
CA SER A 72 -18.36 -2.03 -23.17
C SER A 72 -17.78 -1.01 -22.22
N TYR A 73 -16.95 -0.08 -22.71
CA TYR A 73 -16.30 0.91 -21.86
C TYR A 73 -17.31 1.76 -21.10
N ASP A 74 -18.27 2.34 -21.82
CA ASP A 74 -19.31 3.21 -21.26
C ASP A 74 -20.29 2.45 -20.36
N SER A 75 -20.36 1.14 -20.51
CA SER A 75 -21.12 0.25 -19.63
C SER A 75 -20.34 -0.13 -18.38
N LEU A 76 -19.01 0.00 -18.35
CA LEU A 76 -18.15 -0.46 -17.25
C LEU A 76 -17.65 0.68 -16.38
N VAL A 77 -16.99 1.66 -16.98
CA VAL A 77 -16.18 2.64 -16.23
C VAL A 77 -17.09 3.67 -15.56
N SER A 78 -16.94 3.80 -14.24
CA SER A 78 -17.74 4.67 -13.37
C SER A 78 -19.24 4.48 -13.52
N LYS A 79 -19.67 3.21 -13.64
CA LYS A 79 -21.08 2.82 -13.70
C LYS A 79 -21.45 1.94 -12.52
N LEU A 80 -22.53 2.30 -11.83
CA LEU A 80 -23.13 1.46 -10.81
C LEU A 80 -23.56 0.11 -11.38
N SER A 81 -23.35 -0.92 -10.58
CA SER A 81 -23.81 -2.28 -10.86
C SER A 81 -25.30 -2.40 -10.56
N HIS A 82 -26.04 -3.01 -11.49
CA HIS A 82 -27.45 -3.36 -11.23
C HIS A 82 -27.57 -4.64 -10.40
N SER A 83 -26.60 -5.55 -10.48
CA SER A 83 -26.65 -6.85 -9.82
C SER A 83 -26.12 -6.82 -8.38
N ALA A 84 -25.23 -5.87 -8.06
CA ALA A 84 -24.65 -5.70 -6.74
C ALA A 84 -24.84 -4.24 -6.31
N PRO A 85 -25.92 -3.92 -5.59
CA PRO A 85 -26.15 -2.56 -5.07
C PRO A 85 -24.96 -2.05 -4.28
N GLY A 86 -24.62 -0.77 -4.45
CA GLY A 86 -23.48 -0.14 -3.78
C GLY A 86 -22.12 -0.33 -4.49
N TRP A 87 -22.03 -1.22 -5.47
CA TRP A 87 -20.79 -1.44 -6.24
C TRP A 87 -20.81 -0.68 -7.57
N GLU A 88 -19.67 -0.13 -7.96
CA GLU A 88 -19.40 0.25 -9.34
C GLU A 88 -18.75 -0.91 -10.09
N ARG A 89 -18.99 -0.99 -11.40
CA ARG A 89 -18.45 -2.04 -12.26
C ARG A 89 -16.94 -1.93 -12.40
N VAL A 90 -16.45 -0.71 -12.68
CA VAL A 90 -15.03 -0.35 -12.67
C VAL A 90 -14.87 1.02 -12.05
N ILE A 91 -14.07 1.11 -11.00
CA ILE A 91 -13.62 2.35 -10.38
C ILE A 91 -12.17 2.60 -10.85
N PRO A 92 -11.92 3.65 -11.67
CA PRO A 92 -10.58 4.00 -12.09
C PRO A 92 -9.61 4.11 -10.90
N GLY A 93 -8.51 3.37 -10.97
CA GLY A 93 -7.44 3.35 -9.97
C GLY A 93 -7.66 2.43 -8.78
N GLN A 94 -8.82 1.78 -8.64
CA GLN A 94 -9.18 0.95 -7.47
C GLN A 94 -9.67 -0.44 -7.93
N PRO A 95 -8.75 -1.39 -8.23
CA PRO A 95 -9.12 -2.73 -8.68
C PRO A 95 -9.95 -3.49 -7.63
N ASP A 96 -9.59 -3.41 -6.35
CA ASP A 96 -10.24 -4.18 -5.28
C ASP A 96 -11.66 -3.72 -4.95
N ASP A 97 -11.97 -2.44 -5.21
CA ASP A 97 -13.33 -1.90 -5.11
C ASP A 97 -14.09 -1.99 -6.46
N SER A 98 -13.48 -2.57 -7.50
CA SER A 98 -14.10 -2.73 -8.82
C SER A 98 -14.75 -4.11 -8.98
N LEU A 99 -16.09 -4.13 -9.10
CA LEU A 99 -16.85 -5.38 -9.19
C LEU A 99 -16.40 -6.28 -10.35
N LEU A 100 -15.96 -5.70 -11.48
CA LEU A 100 -15.42 -6.47 -12.61
C LEU A 100 -14.22 -7.30 -12.17
N PHE A 101 -13.23 -6.68 -11.52
CA PHE A 101 -12.02 -7.38 -11.09
C PHE A 101 -12.33 -8.43 -10.04
N VAL A 102 -13.02 -8.05 -8.95
CA VAL A 102 -13.33 -8.97 -7.85
C VAL A 102 -14.11 -10.20 -8.33
N ASN A 103 -15.06 -10.05 -9.25
CA ASN A 103 -15.79 -11.20 -9.79
C ASN A 103 -14.90 -12.12 -10.63
N LEU A 104 -13.98 -11.57 -11.44
CA LEU A 104 -13.04 -12.35 -12.27
C LEU A 104 -11.97 -13.04 -11.42
N ALA A 105 -11.43 -12.31 -10.44
CA ALA A 105 -10.44 -12.79 -9.50
C ALA A 105 -11.03 -13.90 -8.63
N ALA A 106 -12.25 -13.77 -8.10
CA ALA A 106 -12.88 -14.80 -7.28
C ALA A 106 -13.08 -16.16 -7.98
N LYS A 107 -13.20 -16.19 -9.32
CA LYS A 107 -13.28 -17.47 -10.07
C LYS A 107 -11.90 -18.09 -10.26
N THR A 108 -10.86 -17.25 -10.36
CA THR A 108 -9.50 -17.64 -10.72
C THR A 108 -8.64 -17.93 -9.49
N LEU A 109 -8.84 -17.17 -8.42
CA LEU A 109 -8.10 -17.14 -7.15
C LEU A 109 -9.12 -17.17 -5.97
N PRO A 110 -9.93 -18.23 -5.83
CA PRO A 110 -11.03 -18.27 -4.86
C PRO A 110 -10.59 -18.30 -3.38
N SER A 111 -9.32 -18.58 -3.11
CA SER A 111 -8.75 -18.48 -1.76
C SER A 111 -8.43 -17.04 -1.34
N GLU A 112 -8.26 -16.14 -2.31
CA GLU A 112 -7.82 -14.76 -2.09
C GLU A 112 -8.99 -13.78 -2.27
N PHE A 113 -9.88 -14.03 -3.24
CA PHE A 113 -10.95 -13.11 -3.59
C PHE A 113 -12.32 -13.76 -3.45
N HIS A 114 -13.26 -13.01 -2.85
CA HIS A 114 -14.65 -13.40 -2.70
C HIS A 114 -15.55 -12.43 -3.47
N ALA A 115 -16.33 -12.97 -4.41
CA ALA A 115 -17.28 -12.16 -5.16
C ALA A 115 -18.49 -11.78 -4.28
N PRO A 116 -18.93 -10.51 -4.26
CA PRO A 116 -20.06 -10.06 -3.45
C PRO A 116 -21.38 -10.80 -3.75
N LEU A 117 -21.54 -11.23 -5.01
CA LEU A 117 -22.72 -12.00 -5.43
C LEU A 117 -22.33 -13.37 -5.98
N ARG A 118 -21.47 -13.41 -7.00
CA ARG A 118 -21.00 -14.65 -7.63
C ARG A 118 -19.78 -14.38 -8.49
N ALA A 119 -18.87 -15.35 -8.50
CA ALA A 119 -17.70 -15.34 -9.36
C ALA A 119 -18.10 -15.43 -10.85
N MET A 120 -17.29 -14.83 -11.72
CA MET A 120 -17.46 -14.80 -13.17
C MET A 120 -16.16 -15.22 -13.88
N PRO A 121 -16.22 -15.84 -15.07
CA PRO A 121 -17.41 -16.20 -15.85
C PRO A 121 -18.29 -17.29 -15.20
N LEU A 122 -19.58 -17.33 -15.57
CA LEU A 122 -20.49 -18.41 -15.15
C LEU A 122 -20.19 -19.70 -15.89
N ASP A 123 -20.37 -20.84 -15.20
CA ASP A 123 -20.28 -22.15 -15.83
C ASP A 123 -21.27 -22.26 -17.01
N PRO A 124 -20.87 -22.89 -18.14
CA PRO A 124 -19.67 -23.71 -18.32
C PRO A 124 -18.42 -22.95 -18.82
N LEU A 125 -18.41 -21.61 -18.81
CA LEU A 125 -17.22 -20.87 -19.22
C LEU A 125 -16.10 -21.07 -18.18
N PRO A 126 -14.85 -21.35 -18.61
CA PRO A 126 -13.74 -21.54 -17.70
C PRO A 126 -13.35 -20.22 -17.02
N ALA A 127 -12.62 -20.33 -15.90
CA ALA A 127 -11.93 -19.20 -15.30
C ALA A 127 -10.96 -18.55 -16.30
N LEU A 128 -10.67 -17.27 -16.09
CA LEU A 128 -9.55 -16.63 -16.79
C LEU A 128 -8.22 -17.18 -16.28
N SER A 129 -7.15 -16.98 -17.04
CA SER A 129 -5.79 -17.22 -16.54
C SER A 129 -5.37 -16.10 -15.57
N GLY A 130 -4.35 -16.37 -14.75
CA GLY A 130 -3.76 -15.34 -13.88
C GLY A 130 -3.28 -14.11 -14.65
N ASN A 131 -2.64 -14.31 -15.81
CA ASN A 131 -2.19 -13.19 -16.66
C ASN A 131 -3.36 -12.34 -17.20
N GLU A 132 -4.49 -12.98 -17.53
CA GLU A 132 -5.68 -12.27 -18.01
C GLU A 132 -6.34 -11.43 -16.92
N VAL A 133 -6.42 -11.98 -15.70
CA VAL A 133 -6.90 -11.25 -14.53
C VAL A 133 -5.95 -10.09 -14.19
N GLU A 134 -4.64 -10.33 -14.23
CA GLU A 134 -3.62 -9.31 -13.98
C GLU A 134 -3.64 -8.18 -15.01
N ALA A 135 -3.87 -8.49 -16.29
CA ALA A 135 -4.01 -7.47 -17.33
C ALA A 135 -5.21 -6.55 -17.07
N VAL A 136 -6.34 -7.09 -16.59
CA VAL A 136 -7.51 -6.30 -16.18
C VAL A 136 -7.21 -5.49 -14.92
N ARG A 137 -6.55 -6.09 -13.91
CA ARG A 137 -6.13 -5.41 -12.67
C ARG A 137 -5.31 -4.17 -13.01
N ARG A 138 -4.24 -4.33 -13.79
CA ARG A 138 -3.35 -3.24 -14.24
C ARG A 138 -4.07 -2.17 -15.03
N TRP A 139 -4.97 -2.55 -15.92
CA TRP A 139 -5.76 -1.57 -16.67
C TRP A 139 -6.60 -0.70 -15.72
N ILE A 140 -7.25 -1.29 -14.72
CA ILE A 140 -8.04 -0.55 -13.72
C ILE A 140 -7.12 0.30 -12.84
N GLU A 141 -6.06 -0.30 -12.29
CA GLU A 141 -5.03 0.32 -11.45
C GLU A 141 -4.44 1.57 -12.10
N PHE A 142 -4.16 1.56 -13.40
CA PHE A 142 -3.65 2.71 -14.15
C PHE A 142 -4.76 3.63 -14.70
N GLY A 143 -5.91 3.69 -14.01
CA GLY A 143 -6.97 4.66 -14.27
C GLY A 143 -7.99 4.25 -15.32
N ALA A 144 -8.05 2.97 -15.71
CA ALA A 144 -9.04 2.42 -16.64
C ALA A 144 -9.16 3.21 -17.96
N SER A 145 -8.03 3.67 -18.51
CA SER A 145 -8.01 4.51 -19.72
C SER A 145 -8.61 3.76 -20.93
N ARG A 146 -9.41 4.47 -21.73
CA ARG A 146 -9.96 3.94 -23.00
C ARG A 146 -8.87 3.76 -24.07
N ASP A 147 -7.98 4.75 -24.15
CA ASP A 147 -7.04 4.91 -25.26
C ASP A 147 -5.57 4.78 -24.82
N GLY A 148 -5.31 4.72 -23.51
CA GLY A 148 -3.97 4.55 -22.95
C GLY A 148 -3.39 3.14 -23.14
N VAL A 149 -2.06 3.08 -23.12
CA VAL A 149 -1.29 1.83 -23.08
C VAL A 149 -0.63 1.72 -21.71
N VAL A 150 -1.00 0.68 -20.98
CA VAL A 150 -0.39 0.30 -19.70
C VAL A 150 0.73 -0.69 -19.98
N ALA A 151 1.92 -0.41 -19.45
CA ALA A 151 3.09 -1.27 -19.62
C ALA A 151 2.81 -2.71 -19.18
N GLN A 152 3.50 -3.68 -19.79
CA GLN A 152 3.40 -5.13 -19.49
C GLN A 152 2.07 -5.81 -19.91
N THR A 153 1.02 -5.06 -20.24
CA THR A 153 -0.28 -5.66 -20.61
C THR A 153 -0.27 -6.36 -21.97
N GLY A 154 0.63 -5.95 -22.88
CA GLY A 154 0.83 -6.64 -24.16
C GLY A 154 1.46 -8.01 -23.95
N GLU A 155 2.51 -8.08 -23.13
CA GLU A 155 3.20 -9.31 -22.77
C GLU A 155 2.30 -10.30 -22.02
N LEU A 156 1.45 -9.81 -21.11
CA LEU A 156 0.50 -10.65 -20.36
C LEU A 156 -0.54 -11.33 -21.27
N LEU A 157 -0.90 -10.69 -22.38
CA LEU A 157 -1.95 -11.13 -23.30
C LEU A 157 -1.42 -11.54 -24.68
N ASP A 158 -0.10 -11.78 -24.79
CA ASP A 158 0.60 -12.21 -26.00
C ASP A 158 0.30 -11.32 -27.24
N ALA A 159 0.28 -10.00 -27.07
CA ALA A 159 -0.05 -9.04 -28.11
C ALA A 159 0.89 -7.82 -28.13
N CYS A 160 1.00 -7.19 -29.30
CA CYS A 160 1.75 -5.94 -29.45
C CYS A 160 0.88 -4.73 -29.12
N LEU A 161 1.43 -3.82 -28.31
CA LEU A 161 0.89 -2.49 -28.05
C LEU A 161 1.90 -1.43 -28.51
N PRO A 162 1.45 -0.23 -28.92
CA PRO A 162 2.31 0.92 -29.11
C PRO A 162 3.13 1.23 -27.85
N PRO A 163 4.27 1.93 -27.97
CA PRO A 163 5.00 2.41 -26.80
C PRO A 163 4.08 3.19 -25.85
N PRO A 164 4.15 2.92 -24.53
CA PRO A 164 3.32 3.62 -23.55
C PRO A 164 3.64 5.11 -23.52
N LYS A 165 2.60 5.91 -23.37
CA LYS A 165 2.67 7.36 -23.14
C LYS A 165 2.09 7.66 -21.77
N PRO A 166 2.42 8.83 -21.17
CA PRO A 166 1.83 9.24 -19.91
C PRO A 166 0.30 9.22 -20.02
N ILE A 167 -0.33 8.43 -19.13
CA ILE A 167 -1.78 8.38 -19.02
C ILE A 167 -2.21 9.58 -18.17
N THR A 168 -3.25 10.27 -18.61
CA THR A 168 -3.95 11.26 -17.78
C THR A 168 -5.21 10.61 -17.27
N ILE A 169 -5.43 10.66 -15.96
CA ILE A 169 -6.67 10.17 -15.36
C ILE A 169 -7.76 11.25 -15.42
N ASP A 170 -9.01 10.80 -15.47
CA ASP A 170 -10.15 11.70 -15.29
C ASP A 170 -10.13 12.30 -13.87
N PRO A 171 -10.18 13.65 -13.73
CA PRO A 171 -10.20 14.33 -12.44
C PRO A 171 -11.27 13.77 -11.50
N LEU A 172 -10.99 13.78 -10.20
CA LEU A 172 -12.01 13.44 -9.21
C LEU A 172 -13.09 14.54 -9.20
N PRO A 173 -14.38 14.23 -9.39
CA PRO A 173 -15.43 15.25 -9.30
C PRO A 173 -15.45 15.86 -7.90
N PRO A 174 -15.56 17.20 -7.75
CA PRO A 174 -15.65 17.80 -6.43
C PRO A 174 -16.94 17.38 -5.71
N PRO A 175 -16.95 17.29 -4.36
CA PRO A 175 -18.16 17.00 -3.60
C PRO A 175 -19.24 18.07 -3.85
N ALA A 176 -20.51 17.69 -3.68
CA ALA A 176 -21.59 18.68 -3.75
C ALA A 176 -21.43 19.73 -2.64
N ALA A 177 -21.93 20.94 -2.90
CA ALA A 177 -21.88 22.03 -1.92
C ALA A 177 -22.60 21.63 -0.63
N GLY A 178 -21.93 21.79 0.51
CA GLY A 178 -22.44 21.38 1.83
C GLY A 178 -22.17 19.91 2.20
N GLU A 179 -21.64 19.09 1.29
CA GLU A 179 -21.26 17.70 1.56
C GLU A 179 -19.75 17.51 1.77
N GLY A 180 -18.92 18.40 1.21
CA GLY A 180 -17.48 18.34 1.36
C GLY A 180 -16.73 19.47 0.66
N VAL A 181 -15.41 19.37 0.66
CA VAL A 181 -14.47 20.25 -0.06
C VAL A 181 -13.47 19.42 -0.84
N GLN A 182 -12.80 20.05 -1.81
CA GLN A 182 -11.76 19.41 -2.61
C GLN A 182 -10.47 20.23 -2.53
N LEU A 183 -9.35 19.54 -2.34
CA LEU A 183 -8.01 20.04 -2.61
C LEU A 183 -7.58 19.52 -3.99
N HIS A 184 -6.85 20.34 -4.72
CA HIS A 184 -6.17 19.94 -5.95
C HIS A 184 -4.69 20.21 -5.75
N MET A 185 -3.89 19.27 -6.22
CA MET A 185 -2.45 19.40 -6.20
C MET A 185 -2.00 20.21 -7.43
N PRO A 186 -1.10 21.18 -7.25
CA PRO A 186 -0.48 21.89 -8.36
C PRO A 186 0.13 20.92 -9.37
N ARG A 187 -0.04 21.27 -10.64
CA ARG A 187 0.48 20.48 -11.74
C ARG A 187 2.00 20.38 -11.67
N LEU A 188 2.51 19.16 -11.72
CA LEU A 188 3.92 18.88 -11.96
C LEU A 188 4.15 18.35 -13.37
N VAL A 189 5.31 18.68 -13.95
CA VAL A 189 5.76 18.12 -15.22
C VAL A 189 7.01 17.27 -14.98
N LEU A 190 6.89 15.98 -15.26
CA LEU A 190 7.98 15.01 -15.15
C LEU A 190 8.67 14.86 -16.50
N ALA A 191 9.99 15.03 -16.51
CA ALA A 191 10.81 14.77 -17.69
C ALA A 191 10.70 13.29 -18.14
N PRO A 192 10.96 12.98 -19.42
CA PRO A 192 11.05 11.59 -19.89
C PRO A 192 12.12 10.79 -19.12
N MET A 193 11.88 9.50 -18.90
CA MET A 193 12.82 8.57 -18.26
C MET A 193 13.38 9.10 -16.93
N HIS A 194 12.53 9.71 -16.12
CA HIS A 194 12.91 10.39 -14.89
C HIS A 194 12.08 9.91 -13.71
N GLU A 195 12.69 9.92 -12.54
CA GLU A 195 12.06 9.61 -11.26
C GLU A 195 12.49 10.68 -10.25
N GLN A 196 11.54 11.17 -9.46
CA GLN A 196 11.81 12.11 -8.39
C GLN A 196 10.80 11.95 -7.26
N GLU A 197 11.26 12.16 -6.04
CA GLU A 197 10.40 12.43 -4.89
C GLU A 197 10.55 13.88 -4.48
N VAL A 198 9.46 14.64 -4.49
CA VAL A 198 9.47 16.08 -4.27
C VAL A 198 8.49 16.50 -3.18
N CYS A 199 8.82 17.63 -2.56
CA CYS A 199 7.98 18.32 -1.60
C CYS A 199 7.76 19.77 -2.00
N PHE A 200 6.52 20.24 -1.86
CA PHE A 200 6.10 21.61 -2.12
C PHE A 200 4.84 21.95 -1.32
N ALA A 201 4.56 23.22 -1.14
CA ALA A 201 3.48 23.71 -0.31
C ALA A 201 2.46 24.53 -1.11
N THR A 202 1.18 24.42 -0.73
CA THR A 202 0.10 25.29 -1.18
C THR A 202 -0.71 25.80 0.00
N TYR A 203 -1.40 26.91 -0.18
CA TYR A 203 -2.37 27.39 0.79
C TYR A 203 -3.81 27.00 0.40
N PHE A 204 -4.64 26.69 1.39
CA PHE A 204 -6.06 26.48 1.22
C PHE A 204 -6.86 27.29 2.25
N ASP A 205 -8.07 27.72 1.85
CA ASP A 205 -9.07 28.28 2.77
C ASP A 205 -10.47 27.75 2.43
N PHE A 206 -11.05 27.03 3.38
CA PHE A 206 -12.39 26.44 3.33
C PHE A 206 -13.35 27.11 4.32
N THR A 207 -12.95 28.20 4.98
CA THR A 207 -13.74 28.86 6.03
C THR A 207 -15.16 29.19 5.58
N ASP A 208 -15.36 29.62 4.34
CA ASP A 208 -16.69 29.96 3.81
C ASP A 208 -17.43 28.77 3.17
N LYS A 209 -16.75 27.64 2.99
CA LYS A 209 -17.30 26.42 2.35
C LYS A 209 -17.81 25.39 3.35
N VAL A 210 -17.37 25.46 4.61
CA VAL A 210 -17.74 24.50 5.65
C VAL A 210 -18.89 25.03 6.51
N PRO A 211 -20.08 24.40 6.48
CA PRO A 211 -21.19 24.76 7.37
C PRO A 211 -20.85 24.60 8.86
N ALA A 212 -21.52 25.37 9.73
CA ALA A 212 -21.18 25.48 11.15
C ALA A 212 -21.33 24.15 11.91
N GLU A 213 -22.28 23.31 11.51
CA GLU A 213 -22.54 21.98 12.09
C GLU A 213 -21.41 20.96 11.89
N PHE A 214 -20.49 21.22 10.94
CA PHE A 214 -19.34 20.38 10.67
C PHE A 214 -18.06 20.89 11.33
N ARG A 215 -18.11 22.07 11.97
CA ARG A 215 -16.94 22.69 12.59
C ARG A 215 -16.72 22.14 14.00
N ASP A 216 -15.46 22.15 14.41
CA ASP A 216 -15.12 21.88 15.80
C ASP A 216 -15.56 23.06 16.71
N PRO A 217 -15.62 22.87 18.04
CA PRO A 217 -16.05 23.93 18.96
C PRO A 217 -15.18 25.19 18.95
N THR A 218 -13.91 25.09 18.55
CA THR A 218 -13.02 26.26 18.43
C THR A 218 -13.28 27.07 17.14
N GLY A 219 -13.95 26.45 16.15
CA GLY A 219 -14.18 27.06 14.84
C GLY A 219 -12.89 27.21 14.02
N THR A 220 -11.87 26.41 14.30
CA THR A 220 -10.58 26.41 13.58
C THR A 220 -10.41 25.20 12.67
N LYS A 221 -11.17 24.13 12.95
CA LYS A 221 -11.15 22.87 12.21
C LYS A 221 -12.56 22.43 11.83
N PHE A 222 -12.64 21.42 10.99
CA PHE A 222 -13.86 20.72 10.64
C PHE A 222 -13.68 19.22 10.62
N ARG A 223 -14.79 18.50 10.75
CA ARG A 223 -14.81 17.05 10.95
C ARG A 223 -15.07 16.30 9.66
N LEU A 224 -14.28 15.29 9.40
CA LEU A 224 -14.27 14.49 8.18
C LEU A 224 -14.73 13.07 8.45
N LYS A 225 -15.60 12.54 7.60
CA LYS A 225 -16.01 11.12 7.62
C LYS A 225 -15.20 10.27 6.63
N ARG A 226 -14.75 10.90 5.55
CA ARG A 226 -14.11 10.20 4.44
C ARG A 226 -13.17 11.12 3.69
N SER A 227 -12.03 10.57 3.28
CA SER A 227 -11.17 11.17 2.26
C SER A 227 -11.11 10.26 1.02
N GLN A 228 -11.03 10.87 -0.16
CA GLN A 228 -10.87 10.15 -1.42
C GLN A 228 -9.81 10.86 -2.25
N ILE A 229 -8.79 10.12 -2.67
CA ILE A 229 -7.71 10.63 -3.51
C ILE A 229 -7.82 10.00 -4.90
N ARG A 230 -7.52 10.80 -5.91
CA ARG A 230 -7.19 10.32 -7.26
C ARG A 230 -5.99 11.11 -7.79
N GLN A 231 -5.05 10.43 -8.41
CA GLN A 231 -3.86 11.03 -9.01
C GLN A 231 -3.59 10.46 -10.40
N ASP A 232 -2.85 11.20 -11.21
CA ASP A 232 -2.36 10.67 -12.49
C ASP A 232 -1.48 9.42 -12.26
N PRO A 233 -1.53 8.38 -13.13
CA PRO A 233 -0.81 7.10 -12.94
C PRO A 233 0.72 7.17 -13.09
N LEU A 234 1.31 8.36 -12.97
CA LEU A 234 2.76 8.59 -12.95
C LEU A 234 3.32 8.63 -11.53
N SER A 235 2.49 8.82 -10.51
CA SER A 235 2.96 8.78 -9.12
C SER A 235 2.92 7.35 -8.60
N HIS A 236 3.99 6.96 -7.91
CA HIS A 236 4.00 5.79 -7.05
C HIS A 236 3.17 6.06 -5.80
N HIS A 237 3.40 7.18 -5.13
CA HIS A 237 2.57 7.63 -4.03
C HIS A 237 2.40 9.14 -3.99
N MET A 238 1.34 9.56 -3.29
CA MET A 238 1.06 10.95 -2.94
C MET A 238 0.60 11.02 -1.50
N ILE A 239 1.21 11.90 -0.72
CA ILE A 239 0.83 12.15 0.66
C ILE A 239 0.64 13.66 0.85
N ALA A 240 -0.46 14.05 1.50
CA ALA A 240 -0.77 15.45 1.75
C ALA A 240 -0.76 15.73 3.26
N PHE A 241 0.11 16.63 3.70
CA PHE A 241 0.32 16.97 5.10
C PHE A 241 -0.26 18.35 5.42
N PRO A 242 -1.32 18.48 6.23
CA PRO A 242 -1.67 19.78 6.77
C PRO A 242 -0.54 20.24 7.70
N TYR A 243 -0.04 21.45 7.50
CA TYR A 243 0.98 22.03 8.36
C TYR A 243 0.39 22.36 9.73
N GLY A 244 0.95 21.76 10.78
CA GLY A 244 0.52 21.94 12.17
C GLY A 244 1.36 22.92 13.00
N GLY A 245 2.37 23.56 12.38
CA GLY A 245 3.25 24.50 13.06
C GLY A 245 2.66 25.92 13.15
N THR A 246 3.53 26.90 13.39
CA THR A 246 3.14 28.29 13.71
C THR A 246 3.55 29.32 12.67
N ALA A 247 4.33 28.93 11.66
CA ALA A 247 4.73 29.82 10.57
C ALA A 247 3.51 30.27 9.75
N GLU A 248 3.48 31.55 9.42
CA GLU A 248 2.44 32.11 8.55
C GLU A 248 2.65 31.66 7.09
N PRO A 249 1.61 31.72 6.24
CA PRO A 249 1.73 31.34 4.83
C PRO A 249 2.80 32.11 4.03
N ASP A 250 3.15 33.33 4.44
CA ASP A 250 4.15 34.18 3.82
C ASP A 250 5.54 34.09 4.50
N ASP A 251 5.73 33.14 5.43
CA ASP A 251 7.03 32.92 6.06
C ASP A 251 8.08 32.50 5.01
N PRO A 252 9.25 33.17 4.95
CA PRO A 252 10.28 32.88 3.96
C PRO A 252 10.85 31.46 4.05
N ALA A 253 10.63 30.73 5.15
CA ALA A 253 11.04 29.33 5.27
C ALA A 253 10.27 28.37 4.34
N TRP A 254 9.12 28.79 3.79
CA TRP A 254 8.44 28.04 2.73
C TRP A 254 9.13 28.16 1.37
N GLY A 255 9.87 29.26 1.14
CA GLY A 255 10.40 29.63 -0.16
C GLY A 255 9.43 30.52 -0.95
N ASP A 256 9.79 30.81 -2.21
CA ASP A 256 8.98 31.66 -3.08
C ASP A 256 7.76 30.89 -3.61
N PHE A 257 6.59 31.54 -3.58
CA PHE A 257 5.38 31.03 -4.20
C PHE A 257 5.24 31.56 -5.62
N THR A 258 4.99 30.65 -6.57
CA THR A 258 4.74 30.96 -7.97
C THR A 258 3.49 30.25 -8.47
N CYS A 259 2.86 30.79 -9.51
CA CYS A 259 1.77 30.13 -10.20
C CYS A 259 2.29 28.95 -11.01
N HIS A 260 1.67 27.78 -10.85
CA HIS A 260 1.96 26.57 -11.61
C HIS A 260 0.76 26.24 -12.50
N GLY A 261 0.97 26.30 -13.81
CA GLY A 261 -0.05 26.13 -14.84
C GLY A 261 -0.81 27.42 -15.21
N GLY A 262 -1.67 27.31 -16.23
CA GLY A 262 -2.48 28.42 -16.71
C GLY A 262 -1.69 29.51 -17.44
N ALA A 263 -2.30 30.70 -17.59
CA ALA A 263 -1.70 31.83 -18.30
C ALA A 263 -0.66 32.60 -17.46
N HIS A 264 -0.61 32.34 -16.15
CA HIS A 264 0.27 33.00 -15.18
C HIS A 264 1.44 32.10 -14.76
N ASP A 265 1.67 30.98 -15.43
CA ASP A 265 2.72 30.02 -15.10
C ASP A 265 4.10 30.69 -14.91
N GLY A 266 4.75 30.38 -13.78
CA GLY A 266 6.04 30.92 -13.37
C GLY A 266 6.05 32.34 -12.79
N THR A 267 4.92 33.02 -12.69
CA THR A 267 4.86 34.34 -12.02
C THR A 267 4.71 34.19 -10.51
N GLY A 268 5.37 35.04 -9.73
CA GLY A 268 5.17 35.08 -8.27
C GLY A 268 3.70 35.36 -7.89
N CYS A 269 3.23 34.75 -6.82
CA CYS A 269 1.86 34.89 -6.32
C CYS A 269 1.83 35.00 -4.79
N ASP A 270 0.77 35.63 -4.26
CA ASP A 270 0.49 35.59 -2.82
C ASP A 270 -0.28 34.29 -2.51
N PRO A 271 0.24 33.41 -1.64
CA PRO A 271 -0.42 32.13 -1.34
C PRO A 271 -1.85 32.32 -0.81
N THR A 272 -2.13 33.43 -0.14
CA THR A 272 -3.45 33.71 0.45
C THR A 272 -4.43 34.37 -0.54
N ALA A 273 -3.95 34.87 -1.68
CA ALA A 273 -4.76 35.45 -2.75
C ALA A 273 -5.36 34.37 -3.66
N LEU A 274 -6.30 33.60 -3.12
CA LEU A 274 -6.92 32.46 -3.82
C LEU A 274 -7.47 32.87 -5.21
N GLY A 275 -7.01 32.15 -6.26
CA GLY A 275 -7.45 32.34 -7.64
C GLY A 275 -6.62 33.35 -8.46
N GLU A 276 -5.59 33.99 -7.90
CA GLU A 276 -4.71 34.92 -8.64
C GLU A 276 -4.05 34.26 -9.87
N CYS A 277 -3.74 32.96 -9.78
CA CYS A 277 -3.15 32.18 -10.87
C CYS A 277 -4.15 31.75 -11.97
N GLY A 278 -5.43 32.13 -11.85
CA GLY A 278 -6.48 31.79 -12.81
C GLY A 278 -6.75 30.28 -12.86
N ALA A 279 -6.32 29.62 -13.94
CA ALA A 279 -6.46 28.17 -14.12
C ALA A 279 -5.28 27.36 -13.55
N GLY A 280 -4.22 28.04 -13.09
CA GLY A 280 -3.11 27.43 -12.35
C GLY A 280 -3.28 27.60 -10.84
N GLU A 281 -2.28 27.14 -10.08
CA GLU A 281 -2.30 27.17 -8.61
C GLU A 281 -1.05 27.84 -8.04
N CYS A 282 -1.22 28.57 -6.94
CA CYS A 282 -0.12 29.21 -6.24
C CYS A 282 0.56 28.20 -5.31
N ALA A 283 1.82 27.89 -5.58
CA ALA A 283 2.59 26.90 -4.82
C ALA A 283 4.07 27.24 -4.77
N THR A 284 4.79 26.71 -3.79
CA THR A 284 6.25 26.75 -3.80
C THR A 284 6.81 25.87 -4.93
N ASP A 285 8.04 26.13 -5.35
CA ASP A 285 8.72 25.22 -6.26
C ASP A 285 8.92 23.83 -5.63
N PRO A 286 8.77 22.73 -6.40
CA PRO A 286 9.06 21.38 -5.93
C PRO A 286 10.55 21.20 -5.61
N VAL A 287 10.83 20.76 -4.38
CA VAL A 287 12.18 20.47 -3.91
C VAL A 287 12.35 18.96 -3.75
N PRO A 288 13.42 18.34 -4.30
CA PRO A 288 13.70 16.93 -4.07
C PRO A 288 13.89 16.66 -2.57
N SER A 289 13.01 15.84 -1.99
CA SER A 289 13.04 15.53 -0.56
C SER A 289 12.23 14.27 -0.26
N ILE A 290 12.89 13.28 0.34
CA ILE A 290 12.24 12.05 0.78
C ILE A 290 11.41 12.32 2.04
N GLY A 291 10.13 11.98 2.03
CA GLY A 291 9.19 12.17 3.15
C GLY A 291 9.13 13.61 3.68
N CYS A 292 9.48 14.60 2.84
CA CYS A 292 9.59 16.02 3.21
C CYS A 292 10.52 16.34 4.39
N ILE A 293 11.48 15.46 4.70
CA ILE A 293 12.43 15.67 5.79
C ILE A 293 13.25 16.95 5.55
N GLY A 294 13.03 17.95 6.41
CA GLY A 294 13.73 19.23 6.35
C GLY A 294 13.15 20.23 5.34
N PHE A 295 12.00 19.93 4.72
CA PHE A 295 11.27 20.88 3.88
C PHE A 295 10.42 21.84 4.72
N GLY A 296 10.43 23.13 4.36
CA GLY A 296 9.62 24.17 4.99
C GLY A 296 10.19 24.68 6.34
N PRO A 297 9.33 25.33 7.16
CA PRO A 297 9.69 25.84 8.47
C PRO A 297 10.29 24.78 9.42
N PRO A 298 11.23 25.14 10.31
CA PRO A 298 11.84 24.20 11.25
C PRO A 298 10.87 23.49 12.19
N ASP A 299 9.69 24.06 12.44
CA ASP A 299 8.64 23.51 13.29
C ASP A 299 7.62 22.66 12.52
N ALA A 300 7.80 22.46 11.20
CA ALA A 300 6.92 21.60 10.41
C ALA A 300 6.99 20.13 10.84
N GLY A 301 8.17 19.68 11.29
CA GLY A 301 8.35 18.34 11.85
C GLY A 301 8.01 17.19 10.89
N PHE A 302 8.04 17.44 9.57
CA PHE A 302 7.78 16.41 8.56
C PHE A 302 8.82 15.29 8.64
N GLY A 303 8.36 14.06 8.48
CA GLY A 303 9.19 12.88 8.35
C GLY A 303 8.35 11.62 8.32
N PHE A 304 8.99 10.46 8.49
CA PHE A 304 8.32 9.17 8.39
C PHE A 304 7.19 8.98 9.41
N ASN A 305 7.22 9.69 10.54
CA ASN A 305 6.20 9.59 11.60
C ASN A 305 5.04 10.55 11.42
N THR A 306 5.08 11.41 10.39
CA THR A 306 4.02 12.38 10.15
C THR A 306 2.89 11.69 9.38
N PHE A 307 1.72 11.60 9.99
CA PHE A 307 0.52 11.14 9.29
C PHE A 307 -0.05 12.30 8.47
N GLY A 308 -0.17 12.12 7.15
CA GLY A 308 -0.91 13.06 6.30
C GLY A 308 -2.40 13.05 6.62
N VAL A 309 -3.16 14.03 6.15
CA VAL A 309 -4.64 13.93 6.19
C VAL A 309 -5.12 12.73 5.39
N THR A 310 -4.39 12.40 4.33
CA THR A 310 -4.65 11.27 3.46
C THR A 310 -3.41 11.00 2.60
N GLY A 311 -3.29 9.78 2.08
CA GLY A 311 -2.28 9.39 1.11
C GLY A 311 -2.73 8.19 0.28
N THR A 312 -2.05 7.96 -0.83
CA THR A 312 -2.27 6.80 -1.70
C THR A 312 -0.96 6.29 -2.25
N GLN A 313 -0.82 4.97 -2.37
CA GLN A 313 0.25 4.28 -3.10
C GLN A 313 -0.24 3.70 -4.44
N GLN A 314 -1.45 4.11 -4.84
CA GLN A 314 -2.13 3.69 -6.05
C GLN A 314 -2.65 4.92 -6.78
N THR A 315 -3.22 4.74 -7.95
CA THR A 315 -3.79 5.85 -8.73
C THR A 315 -5.02 6.46 -8.04
N ALA A 316 -5.76 5.70 -7.22
CA ALA A 316 -6.85 6.23 -6.42
C ALA A 316 -7.04 5.39 -5.15
N VAL A 317 -7.57 6.01 -4.09
CA VAL A 317 -7.98 5.30 -2.87
C VAL A 317 -9.09 6.06 -2.18
N GLN A 318 -9.93 5.34 -1.44
CA GLN A 318 -10.94 5.92 -0.57
C GLN A 318 -10.78 5.40 0.86
N HIS A 319 -10.60 6.33 1.81
CA HIS A 319 -10.53 6.06 3.24
C HIS A 319 -11.84 6.50 3.88
N THR A 320 -12.64 5.55 4.34
CA THR A 320 -13.93 5.80 5.02
C THR A 320 -13.83 5.31 6.45
N PHE A 321 -14.09 6.18 7.43
CA PHE A 321 -14.05 5.80 8.83
C PHE A 321 -15.30 4.99 9.22
N ALA A 322 -15.18 4.14 10.24
CA ALA A 322 -16.30 3.39 10.81
C ALA A 322 -17.43 4.29 11.32
N ASP A 323 -18.65 3.76 11.46
CA ASP A 323 -19.82 4.51 11.96
C ASP A 323 -19.53 5.22 13.29
N GLY A 324 -19.90 6.49 13.38
CA GLY A 324 -19.63 7.33 14.55
C GLY A 324 -18.17 7.81 14.67
N VAL A 325 -17.29 7.48 13.72
CA VAL A 325 -15.87 7.85 13.75
C VAL A 325 -15.56 8.95 12.74
N TYR A 326 -14.75 9.93 13.16
CA TYR A 326 -14.31 11.05 12.33
C TYR A 326 -12.83 11.41 12.57
N THR A 327 -12.27 12.24 11.69
CA THR A 327 -11.02 12.97 11.96
C THR A 327 -11.23 14.47 11.80
N GLU A 328 -10.26 15.29 12.23
CA GLU A 328 -10.31 16.73 12.11
C GLU A 328 -9.33 17.26 11.06
N PHE A 329 -9.74 18.29 10.33
CA PHE A 329 -8.90 18.99 9.36
C PHE A 329 -8.99 20.51 9.56
N PRO A 330 -7.90 21.28 9.42
CA PRO A 330 -7.95 22.74 9.57
C PRO A 330 -8.88 23.37 8.55
N LEU A 331 -9.57 24.47 8.91
CA LEU A 331 -10.40 25.22 7.96
C LEU A 331 -9.57 25.94 6.91
N LYS A 332 -8.35 26.34 7.25
CA LYS A 332 -7.40 27.02 6.35
C LYS A 332 -5.98 26.80 6.84
N GLY A 333 -5.01 26.93 5.96
CA GLY A 333 -3.60 26.79 6.29
C GLY A 333 -2.76 26.35 5.10
N ILE A 334 -1.51 25.98 5.39
CA ILE A 334 -0.62 25.37 4.41
C ILE A 334 -0.84 23.85 4.38
N ILE A 335 -0.83 23.29 3.18
CA ILE A 335 -0.72 21.86 2.94
C ILE A 335 0.56 21.59 2.15
N THR A 336 1.35 20.63 2.63
CA THR A 336 2.55 20.15 1.96
C THR A 336 2.22 18.87 1.19
N TRP A 337 2.64 18.81 -0.06
CA TRP A 337 2.48 17.67 -0.96
C TRP A 337 3.80 16.92 -1.05
N ASN A 338 3.78 15.63 -0.75
CA ASN A 338 4.88 14.71 -1.02
C ASN A 338 4.48 13.77 -2.15
N SER A 339 5.16 13.90 -3.28
CA SER A 339 4.93 13.08 -4.46
C SER A 339 6.19 12.34 -4.83
N HIS A 340 6.13 11.01 -4.82
CA HIS A 340 7.15 10.16 -5.44
C HIS A 340 6.62 9.67 -6.78
N ALA A 341 7.20 10.16 -7.86
CA ALA A 341 6.68 9.93 -9.19
C ALA A 341 7.77 9.56 -10.19
N PHE A 342 7.41 8.72 -11.15
CA PHE A 342 8.28 8.27 -12.22
C PHE A 342 7.59 8.42 -13.58
N ASN A 343 8.38 8.74 -14.58
CA ASN A 343 7.97 8.76 -15.97
C ASN A 343 8.87 7.82 -16.75
N LEU A 344 8.39 6.60 -16.97
CA LEU A 344 9.10 5.56 -17.73
C LEU A 344 8.92 5.71 -19.25
N THR A 345 8.28 6.78 -19.70
CA THR A 345 8.00 7.03 -21.12
C THR A 345 9.04 7.97 -21.73
N ASP A 346 9.02 8.06 -23.05
CA ASP A 346 9.91 8.91 -23.85
C ASP A 346 9.39 10.35 -24.02
N THR A 347 8.25 10.70 -23.41
CA THR A 347 7.65 12.03 -23.50
C THR A 347 7.38 12.62 -22.12
N PRO A 348 7.39 13.96 -21.96
CA PRO A 348 7.07 14.58 -20.68
C PRO A 348 5.66 14.19 -20.21
N GLY A 349 5.55 13.86 -18.92
CA GLY A 349 4.31 13.48 -18.27
C GLY A 349 3.80 14.59 -17.36
N LYS A 350 2.49 14.77 -17.33
CA LYS A 350 1.81 15.66 -16.38
C LYS A 350 1.36 14.84 -15.18
N LEU A 351 1.58 15.35 -13.98
CA LEU A 351 1.10 14.77 -12.74
C LEU A 351 0.22 15.78 -11.99
N GLU A 352 -1.03 15.40 -11.78
CA GLU A 352 -2.02 16.11 -10.96
C GLU A 352 -2.68 15.13 -9.97
N ALA A 353 -3.24 15.66 -8.89
CA ALA A 353 -3.98 14.89 -7.89
C ALA A 353 -5.13 15.69 -7.29
N TRP A 354 -6.21 15.01 -6.94
CA TRP A 354 -7.41 15.57 -6.35
C TRP A 354 -7.76 14.82 -5.07
N ILE A 355 -8.07 15.56 -4.00
CA ILE A 355 -8.47 15.02 -2.71
C ILE A 355 -9.85 15.56 -2.37
N ASN A 356 -10.86 14.70 -2.34
CA ASN A 356 -12.16 15.01 -1.79
C ASN A 356 -12.18 14.73 -0.27
N LEU A 357 -12.62 15.71 0.49
CA LEU A 357 -12.81 15.63 1.93
C LEU A 357 -14.32 15.74 2.21
N THR A 358 -14.94 14.62 2.58
CA THR A 358 -16.38 14.54 2.89
C THR A 358 -16.62 14.86 4.37
N PHE A 359 -17.57 15.74 4.67
CA PHE A 359 -17.86 16.14 6.05
C PHE A 359 -18.52 15.01 6.86
N ALA A 360 -18.24 14.98 8.17
CA ALA A 360 -18.91 14.08 9.12
C ALA A 360 -20.17 14.73 9.68
N SER A 361 -21.35 14.18 9.40
CA SER A 361 -22.62 14.67 9.97
C SER A 361 -22.59 14.64 11.51
N PRO A 362 -23.40 15.43 12.24
CA PRO A 362 -23.42 15.40 13.69
C PRO A 362 -23.62 14.02 14.32
N ALA A 363 -24.29 13.09 13.62
CA ALA A 363 -24.46 11.71 14.08
C ALA A 363 -23.20 10.86 13.95
N GLU A 364 -22.23 11.27 13.11
CA GLU A 364 -20.95 10.59 12.90
C GLU A 364 -19.83 11.13 13.81
N GLN A 365 -20.11 12.15 14.63
CA GLN A 365 -19.11 12.88 15.40
C GLN A 365 -18.97 12.34 16.82
N GLU A 366 -18.89 11.01 16.98
CA GLU A 366 -18.85 10.38 18.31
C GLU A 366 -17.40 10.17 18.79
N ASN A 367 -16.54 9.58 17.96
CA ASN A 367 -15.17 9.19 18.32
C ASN A 367 -14.17 9.71 17.29
N ILE A 368 -13.00 10.16 17.75
CA ILE A 368 -11.90 10.52 16.84
C ILE A 368 -11.14 9.26 16.44
N VAL A 369 -10.73 9.18 15.18
CA VAL A 369 -9.88 8.10 14.68
C VAL A 369 -8.46 8.22 15.23
N GLU A 370 -7.89 7.07 15.57
CA GLU A 370 -6.48 6.84 15.86
C GLU A 370 -5.89 5.92 14.77
N ASN A 371 -4.62 6.10 14.44
CA ASN A 371 -3.96 5.32 13.40
C ASN A 371 -3.03 4.27 14.01
N ILE A 372 -2.99 3.09 13.41
CA ILE A 372 -1.91 2.13 13.59
C ILE A 372 -0.80 2.56 12.63
N PHE A 373 0.33 2.99 13.17
CA PHE A 373 1.49 3.40 12.39
C PHE A 373 2.77 3.11 13.18
N ASP A 374 3.19 1.83 13.18
CA ASP A 374 4.33 1.37 13.99
C ASP A 374 5.65 1.42 13.22
N VAL A 375 6.43 2.45 13.52
CA VAL A 375 7.76 2.69 12.91
C VAL A 375 8.92 2.14 13.73
N ASN A 376 8.69 1.59 14.93
CA ASN A 376 9.78 1.27 15.86
C ASN A 376 10.77 0.25 15.26
N HIS A 377 10.28 -0.62 14.38
CA HIS A 377 11.05 -1.66 13.69
C HIS A 377 10.98 -1.54 12.17
N ILE A 378 10.65 -0.35 11.64
CA ILE A 378 10.45 -0.12 10.20
C ILE A 378 11.61 -0.61 9.33
N PHE A 379 12.85 -0.52 9.83
CA PHE A 379 14.09 -0.88 9.12
C PHE A 379 14.86 -2.03 9.79
N ALA A 380 14.18 -2.91 10.52
CA ALA A 380 14.84 -3.96 11.32
C ALA A 380 15.45 -5.11 10.48
N MET A 381 15.08 -5.26 9.21
CA MET A 381 15.55 -6.34 8.35
C MET A 381 16.99 -6.14 7.86
N SER A 382 17.73 -7.25 7.77
CA SER A 382 19.10 -7.32 7.25
C SER A 382 19.34 -8.69 6.60
N VAL A 383 18.76 -8.91 5.43
CA VAL A 383 18.69 -10.22 4.75
C VAL A 383 19.94 -10.47 3.91
N PRO A 384 20.81 -11.45 4.26
CA PRO A 384 21.95 -11.80 3.42
C PRO A 384 21.54 -12.24 2.01
N ALA A 385 22.43 -12.05 1.04
CA ALA A 385 22.19 -12.51 -0.34
C ALA A 385 21.89 -14.02 -0.38
N PHE A 386 20.88 -14.39 -1.16
CA PHE A 386 20.40 -15.76 -1.36
C PHE A 386 19.88 -16.44 -0.09
N THR A 387 19.34 -15.66 0.84
CA THR A 387 18.73 -16.15 2.08
C THR A 387 17.38 -15.48 2.34
N THR A 388 16.67 -15.97 3.36
CA THR A 388 15.44 -15.35 3.87
C THR A 388 15.64 -14.90 5.31
N GLU A 389 14.86 -13.91 5.73
CA GLU A 389 14.78 -13.46 7.11
C GLU A 389 13.33 -13.18 7.47
N GLU A 390 12.96 -13.52 8.70
CA GLU A 390 11.67 -13.15 9.27
C GLU A 390 11.87 -12.11 10.37
N VAL A 391 11.08 -11.05 10.31
CA VAL A 391 11.09 -9.96 11.28
C VAL A 391 9.71 -9.87 11.92
N CYS A 392 9.66 -9.83 13.25
CA CYS A 392 8.43 -9.74 14.02
C CYS A 392 8.49 -8.58 15.02
N ASN A 393 7.34 -7.97 15.29
CA ASN A 393 7.16 -6.98 16.35
C ASN A 393 5.76 -7.10 16.97
N THR A 394 5.54 -6.39 18.08
CA THR A 394 4.23 -6.27 18.72
C THR A 394 3.74 -4.83 18.73
N PHE A 395 2.43 -4.67 18.58
CA PHE A 395 1.72 -3.40 18.72
C PHE A 395 0.72 -3.49 19.87
N LEU A 396 0.88 -2.62 20.88
CA LEU A 396 -0.02 -2.54 22.03
C LEU A 396 -1.01 -1.39 21.84
N PHE A 397 -2.29 -1.73 21.78
CA PHE A 397 -3.36 -0.73 21.74
C PHE A 397 -3.56 -0.07 23.11
N PRO A 398 -4.19 1.11 23.20
CA PRO A 398 -4.80 1.64 24.42
C PRO A 398 -5.99 0.80 24.91
N PRO A 399 -6.44 0.92 26.18
CA PRO A 399 -7.62 0.20 26.64
C PRO A 399 -8.87 0.71 25.92
N ASP A 400 -9.89 -0.14 25.79
CA ASP A 400 -11.17 0.19 25.12
C ASP A 400 -10.99 0.66 23.67
N SER A 401 -10.10 -0.02 22.94
CA SER A 401 -9.82 0.26 21.52
C SER A 401 -10.72 -0.56 20.61
N HIS A 402 -11.19 0.06 19.53
CA HIS A 402 -12.07 -0.55 18.53
C HIS A 402 -11.38 -0.48 17.17
N VAL A 403 -10.78 -1.58 16.73
CA VAL A 403 -10.00 -1.66 15.49
C VAL A 403 -10.93 -1.92 14.32
N PHE A 404 -10.92 -1.04 13.30
CA PHE A 404 -11.82 -1.18 12.15
C PHE A 404 -11.09 -1.38 10.82
N GLU A 405 -9.76 -1.17 10.78
CA GLU A 405 -8.97 -1.42 9.58
C GLU A 405 -7.55 -1.87 9.93
N ILE A 406 -7.02 -2.85 9.20
CA ILE A 406 -5.61 -3.28 9.23
C ILE A 406 -5.12 -3.48 7.79
N THR A 407 -3.91 -3.00 7.52
CA THR A 407 -3.14 -3.31 6.32
C THR A 407 -1.65 -3.35 6.66
N SER A 408 -0.79 -3.56 5.67
CA SER A 408 0.66 -3.63 5.85
C SER A 408 1.39 -2.91 4.74
N HIS A 409 2.65 -2.57 4.95
CA HIS A 409 3.53 -2.10 3.88
C HIS A 409 4.90 -2.79 3.95
N THR A 410 5.32 -3.32 2.79
CA THR A 410 6.63 -3.93 2.52
C THR A 410 7.04 -3.60 1.09
N HIS A 411 8.28 -3.85 0.69
CA HIS A 411 8.73 -3.72 -0.69
C HIS A 411 8.98 -5.09 -1.34
N ARG A 412 9.73 -5.12 -2.44
CA ARG A 412 9.75 -6.23 -3.42
C ARG A 412 10.22 -7.58 -2.87
N HIS A 413 11.04 -7.56 -1.82
CA HIS A 413 11.56 -8.74 -1.14
C HIS A 413 10.60 -9.24 -0.07
N GLY A 414 9.62 -8.44 0.37
CA GLY A 414 8.51 -8.89 1.21
C GLY A 414 7.67 -9.94 0.49
N LYS A 415 7.68 -11.19 0.99
CA LYS A 415 6.92 -12.31 0.41
C LYS A 415 5.68 -12.66 1.23
N ARG A 416 5.63 -12.22 2.48
CA ARG A 416 4.49 -12.44 3.37
C ARG A 416 4.49 -11.43 4.51
N PHE A 417 3.31 -10.97 4.88
CA PHE A 417 3.04 -10.28 6.13
C PHE A 417 1.86 -10.94 6.83
N ARG A 418 1.99 -11.26 8.12
CA ARG A 418 0.90 -11.76 8.96
C ARG A 418 0.74 -10.89 10.21
N ALA A 419 -0.50 -10.72 10.67
CA ALA A 419 -0.77 -10.18 11.99
C ALA A 419 -1.72 -11.08 12.77
N PHE A 420 -1.51 -11.14 14.08
CA PHE A 420 -2.18 -12.05 15.00
C PHE A 420 -2.69 -11.28 16.22
N ARG A 421 -3.84 -11.69 16.74
CA ARG A 421 -4.30 -11.27 18.06
C ARG A 421 -3.50 -11.97 19.15
N GLY A 422 -2.92 -11.21 20.05
CA GLY A 422 -2.12 -11.70 21.17
C GLY A 422 -0.64 -11.34 21.05
N SER A 423 0.04 -11.38 22.18
CA SER A 423 1.49 -11.21 22.29
C SER A 423 2.18 -12.55 22.10
N PHE A 424 2.47 -12.94 20.86
CA PHE A 424 3.28 -14.11 20.54
C PHE A 424 4.76 -13.78 20.69
N THR A 425 5.40 -14.42 21.66
CA THR A 425 6.82 -14.23 21.97
C THR A 425 7.53 -15.54 22.24
N CYS A 426 8.85 -15.55 22.11
CA CYS A 426 9.67 -16.72 22.42
C CYS A 426 9.58 -17.03 23.91
N SER A 427 9.09 -18.22 24.27
CA SER A 427 8.87 -18.64 25.66
C SER A 427 10.17 -18.91 26.45
N GLY A 428 11.33 -18.92 25.80
CA GLY A 428 12.61 -19.22 26.41
C GLY A 428 13.81 -19.00 25.47
N GLY A 429 14.97 -19.52 25.87
CA GLY A 429 16.21 -19.37 25.10
C GLY A 429 16.86 -18.00 25.25
N SER A 430 17.85 -17.70 24.40
CA SER A 430 18.57 -16.42 24.43
C SER A 430 17.71 -15.23 24.01
N ASN A 431 16.61 -15.49 23.31
CA ASN A 431 15.70 -14.49 22.75
C ASN A 431 14.33 -14.50 23.44
N ALA A 432 14.27 -14.98 24.70
CA ALA A 432 13.03 -15.02 25.47
C ALA A 432 12.35 -13.63 25.52
N GLY A 433 11.06 -13.58 25.22
CA GLY A 433 10.27 -12.34 25.14
C GLY A 433 10.37 -11.59 23.80
N ALA A 434 11.22 -12.00 22.87
CA ALA A 434 11.21 -11.45 21.50
C ALA A 434 9.93 -11.87 20.76
N ALA A 435 9.36 -10.96 19.97
CA ALA A 435 8.23 -11.27 19.10
C ALA A 435 8.62 -12.34 18.06
N CYS A 436 7.68 -13.22 17.72
CA CYS A 436 7.94 -14.34 16.84
C CYS A 436 6.70 -14.75 16.04
N GLU A 437 6.93 -15.43 14.91
CA GLU A 437 5.88 -15.98 14.04
C GLU A 437 5.42 -17.33 14.58
N PRO A 438 4.16 -17.47 15.00
CA PRO A 438 3.69 -18.69 15.67
C PRO A 438 3.26 -19.81 14.73
N LEU A 439 3.00 -19.53 13.44
CA LEU A 439 2.64 -20.58 12.46
C LEU A 439 3.87 -21.25 11.81
N GLY A 440 5.07 -20.86 12.24
CA GLY A 440 6.33 -21.36 11.71
C GLY A 440 6.71 -20.75 10.36
N THR A 441 7.83 -21.21 9.82
CA THR A 441 8.43 -20.60 8.63
C THR A 441 7.98 -21.33 7.36
N ASP A 442 7.44 -20.59 6.39
CA ASP A 442 7.12 -21.14 5.05
C ASP A 442 8.39 -21.44 4.23
N PHE A 443 9.54 -20.91 4.67
CA PHE A 443 10.87 -21.04 4.09
C PHE A 443 11.91 -21.37 5.17
N VAL A 444 13.14 -21.74 4.80
CA VAL A 444 14.23 -21.94 5.78
C VAL A 444 14.77 -20.58 6.21
N SER A 445 14.10 -19.93 7.15
CA SER A 445 14.58 -18.71 7.82
C SER A 445 15.32 -19.03 9.12
N PRO A 446 16.23 -18.15 9.59
CA PRO A 446 16.80 -18.26 10.92
C PRO A 446 15.71 -18.35 11.99
N ASP A 447 15.83 -19.32 12.90
CA ASP A 447 14.89 -19.48 14.02
C ASP A 447 15.11 -18.39 15.07
N ILE A 448 14.19 -17.41 15.10
CA ILE A 448 14.20 -16.29 16.06
C ILE A 448 14.17 -16.80 17.51
N CYS A 449 13.48 -17.91 17.79
CA CYS A 449 13.33 -18.39 19.16
C CYS A 449 14.42 -19.36 19.61
N ALA A 450 15.42 -19.64 18.78
CA ALA A 450 16.54 -20.51 19.12
C ALA A 450 16.08 -21.86 19.72
N CYS A 451 15.15 -22.52 19.04
CA CYS A 451 14.45 -23.76 19.40
C CYS A 451 13.44 -23.65 20.56
N ALA A 452 13.20 -22.46 21.12
CA ALA A 452 12.11 -22.27 22.08
C ALA A 452 10.75 -22.11 21.36
N PRO A 453 9.64 -22.57 21.96
CA PRO A 453 8.31 -22.34 21.40
C PRO A 453 7.96 -20.84 21.31
N CYS A 454 7.38 -20.44 20.18
CA CYS A 454 6.69 -19.15 20.01
C CYS A 454 5.27 -19.28 20.53
N GLN A 455 4.91 -18.58 21.61
CA GLN A 455 3.62 -18.72 22.28
C GLN A 455 3.06 -17.39 22.74
N SER A 456 1.73 -17.29 22.71
CA SER A 456 1.00 -16.25 23.42
C SER A 456 0.14 -16.91 24.48
N THR A 457 0.39 -16.57 25.74
CA THR A 457 -0.40 -17.05 26.88
C THR A 457 -1.08 -15.88 27.56
N ARG A 458 -2.28 -16.11 28.08
CA ARG A 458 -2.97 -15.17 28.96
C ARG A 458 -3.44 -15.89 30.21
N THR A 459 -3.34 -15.22 31.35
CA THR A 459 -3.90 -15.71 32.61
C THR A 459 -5.27 -15.07 32.80
N ILE A 460 -6.34 -15.84 32.71
CA ILE A 460 -7.71 -15.33 32.83
C ILE A 460 -8.48 -16.06 33.92
N HIS A 461 -9.51 -15.39 34.44
CA HIS A 461 -10.61 -16.07 35.12
C HIS A 461 -11.63 -16.50 34.06
N ILE A 462 -11.72 -17.81 33.77
CA ILE A 462 -12.61 -18.32 32.73
C ILE A 462 -14.05 -17.99 33.13
N GLY A 463 -14.79 -17.35 32.23
CA GLY A 463 -16.16 -16.90 32.47
C GLY A 463 -16.31 -15.54 33.15
N ASP A 464 -15.23 -14.81 33.37
CA ASP A 464 -15.25 -13.40 33.81
C ASP A 464 -15.59 -12.51 32.60
N CYS A 465 -16.87 -12.19 32.43
CA CYS A 465 -17.35 -11.47 31.26
C CYS A 465 -17.14 -9.96 31.38
N ASN A 466 -17.05 -9.44 32.61
CA ASN A 466 -16.92 -8.00 32.86
C ASN A 466 -15.48 -7.55 33.13
N PHE A 467 -14.53 -8.48 33.15
CA PHE A 467 -13.09 -8.29 33.35
C PHE A 467 -12.74 -7.74 34.74
N ASP A 468 -13.52 -8.05 35.78
CA ASP A 468 -13.28 -7.58 37.16
C ASP A 468 -12.42 -8.54 38.02
N ASP A 469 -11.87 -9.59 37.38
CA ASP A 469 -11.09 -10.67 37.98
C ASP A 469 -11.89 -11.53 38.97
N SER A 470 -13.22 -11.52 38.85
CA SER A 470 -14.12 -12.42 39.55
C SER A 470 -15.11 -13.06 38.58
N VAL A 471 -15.67 -14.21 38.96
CA VAL A 471 -16.73 -14.86 38.18
C VAL A 471 -17.95 -15.00 39.06
N THR A 472 -18.97 -14.24 38.72
CA THR A 472 -20.26 -14.18 39.42
C THR A 472 -21.29 -15.06 38.74
N VAL A 473 -22.41 -15.31 39.43
CA VAL A 473 -23.53 -16.07 38.85
C VAL A 473 -24.12 -15.35 37.64
N ASP A 474 -24.11 -14.02 37.61
CA ASP A 474 -24.64 -13.24 36.50
C ASP A 474 -23.84 -13.50 35.21
N GLU A 475 -22.53 -13.67 35.33
CA GLU A 475 -21.65 -14.01 34.20
C GLU A 475 -21.83 -15.45 33.74
N LEU A 476 -22.02 -16.41 34.67
CA LEU A 476 -22.37 -17.77 34.30
C LEU A 476 -23.71 -17.85 33.53
N ILE A 477 -24.66 -16.97 33.84
CA ILE A 477 -25.93 -16.85 33.10
C ILE A 477 -25.67 -16.30 31.70
N ILE A 478 -24.77 -15.32 31.53
CA ILE A 478 -24.37 -14.81 30.22
C ILE A 478 -23.78 -15.95 29.39
N SER A 479 -22.77 -16.66 29.90
CA SER A 479 -22.13 -17.78 29.20
C SER A 479 -23.14 -18.88 28.83
N MET A 480 -24.07 -19.21 29.74
CA MET A 480 -25.11 -20.21 29.48
C MET A 480 -26.06 -19.77 28.36
N ASN A 481 -26.47 -18.50 28.33
CA ASN A 481 -27.33 -17.99 27.27
C ASN A 481 -26.64 -18.03 25.90
N ILE A 482 -25.35 -17.73 25.85
CA ILE A 482 -24.54 -17.84 24.63
C ILE A 482 -24.48 -19.31 24.18
N ALA A 483 -24.15 -20.25 25.08
CA ALA A 483 -24.10 -21.68 24.78
C ALA A 483 -25.45 -22.26 24.29
N LEU A 484 -26.56 -21.64 24.67
CA LEU A 484 -27.91 -21.99 24.19
C LEU A 484 -28.28 -21.33 22.84
N GLY A 485 -27.36 -20.56 22.23
CA GLY A 485 -27.59 -19.84 20.98
C GLY A 485 -28.43 -18.57 21.11
N ASN A 486 -28.57 -18.03 22.33
CA ASN A 486 -29.36 -16.82 22.62
C ASN A 486 -28.50 -15.55 22.79
N GLY A 487 -27.19 -15.61 22.47
CA GLY A 487 -26.27 -14.49 22.57
C GLY A 487 -24.99 -14.72 21.76
N SER A 488 -24.20 -13.66 21.55
CA SER A 488 -22.88 -13.76 20.90
C SER A 488 -21.81 -14.09 21.92
N ALA A 489 -20.81 -14.92 21.54
CA ALA A 489 -19.59 -15.16 22.32
C ALA A 489 -18.85 -13.85 22.68
N ASP A 490 -19.04 -12.79 21.89
CA ASP A 490 -18.47 -11.46 22.16
C ASP A 490 -18.96 -10.86 23.50
N ALA A 491 -20.13 -11.27 23.99
CA ALA A 491 -20.66 -10.83 25.29
C ALA A 491 -19.92 -11.47 26.47
N CYS A 492 -19.12 -12.53 26.25
CA CYS A 492 -18.26 -13.13 27.26
C CYS A 492 -17.06 -13.86 26.64
N VAL A 493 -16.11 -13.10 26.11
CA VAL A 493 -14.90 -13.63 25.45
C VAL A 493 -13.94 -14.40 26.37
N ARG A 494 -14.12 -14.33 27.70
CA ARG A 494 -13.37 -15.17 28.66
C ARG A 494 -14.05 -16.52 28.92
N ALA A 495 -15.30 -16.69 28.48
CA ALA A 495 -15.99 -17.98 28.54
C ALA A 495 -15.74 -18.82 27.28
N ASP A 496 -15.59 -18.22 26.10
CA ASP A 496 -15.03 -18.87 24.90
C ASP A 496 -13.50 -18.99 25.06
N VAL A 497 -13.05 -20.14 25.54
CA VAL A 497 -11.65 -20.36 25.91
C VAL A 497 -10.79 -20.62 24.67
N ASN A 498 -11.37 -21.32 23.69
CA ASN A 498 -10.64 -21.78 22.51
C ASN A 498 -10.65 -20.74 21.35
N GLY A 499 -11.54 -19.74 21.43
CA GLY A 499 -11.67 -18.63 20.48
C GLY A 499 -12.39 -18.99 19.18
N ASP A 500 -13.18 -20.06 19.14
CA ASP A 500 -13.95 -20.51 17.97
C ASP A 500 -15.30 -19.81 17.80
N ARG A 501 -15.61 -18.86 18.70
CA ARG A 501 -16.84 -18.06 18.75
C ARG A 501 -18.09 -18.85 19.15
N GLU A 502 -17.93 -20.05 19.70
CA GLU A 502 -19.00 -20.78 20.38
C GLU A 502 -18.65 -20.90 21.87
N ILE A 503 -19.67 -21.13 22.73
CA ILE A 503 -19.43 -21.53 24.12
C ILE A 503 -19.97 -22.94 24.28
N THR A 504 -19.07 -23.89 24.53
CA THR A 504 -19.43 -25.29 24.71
C THR A 504 -19.67 -25.65 26.18
N VAL A 505 -20.18 -26.86 26.42
CA VAL A 505 -20.46 -27.34 27.78
C VAL A 505 -19.17 -27.46 28.62
N ASP A 506 -18.05 -27.85 28.02
CA ASP A 506 -16.77 -27.93 28.71
C ASP A 506 -16.25 -26.56 29.15
N GLU A 507 -16.47 -25.52 28.34
CA GLU A 507 -16.16 -24.13 28.67
C GLU A 507 -17.07 -23.56 29.77
N LEU A 508 -18.35 -23.91 29.75
CA LEU A 508 -19.27 -23.59 30.86
C LEU A 508 -18.84 -24.25 32.17
N VAL A 509 -18.42 -25.52 32.13
CA VAL A 509 -17.92 -26.23 33.31
C VAL A 509 -16.67 -25.55 33.86
N ALA A 510 -15.75 -25.12 32.98
CA ALA A 510 -14.57 -24.36 33.37
C ALA A 510 -14.93 -23.00 34.00
N SER A 511 -15.95 -22.32 33.47
CA SER A 511 -16.47 -21.07 34.03
C SER A 511 -17.04 -21.28 35.45
N VAL A 512 -17.86 -22.32 35.64
CA VAL A 512 -18.42 -22.68 36.96
C VAL A 512 -17.30 -23.02 37.95
N GLN A 513 -16.29 -23.78 37.52
CA GLN A 513 -15.15 -24.13 38.37
C GLN A 513 -14.37 -22.89 38.81
N THR A 514 -14.21 -21.90 37.91
CA THR A 514 -13.58 -20.62 38.22
C THR A 514 -14.40 -19.83 39.24
N ALA A 515 -15.73 -19.75 39.07
CA ALA A 515 -16.62 -19.11 40.05
C ALA A 515 -16.54 -19.75 41.45
N LEU A 516 -16.29 -21.06 41.52
CA LEU A 516 -16.19 -21.79 42.80
C LEU A 516 -14.85 -21.64 43.50
N THR A 517 -13.76 -21.42 42.75
CA THR A 517 -12.39 -21.51 43.28
C THR A 517 -11.58 -20.24 43.14
N SER A 518 -12.07 -19.26 42.39
CA SER A 518 -11.30 -18.08 41.95
C SER A 518 -9.98 -18.46 41.28
N ALA A 519 -9.90 -19.66 40.69
CA ALA A 519 -8.69 -20.14 40.04
C ALA A 519 -8.46 -19.40 38.72
N ALA A 520 -7.30 -18.77 38.59
CA ALA A 520 -6.86 -18.23 37.31
C ALA A 520 -6.31 -19.37 36.44
N SER A 521 -6.66 -19.37 35.15
CA SER A 521 -6.19 -20.32 34.16
C SER A 521 -5.25 -19.64 33.17
N THR A 522 -4.05 -20.19 33.00
CA THR A 522 -3.17 -19.79 31.90
C THR A 522 -3.56 -20.58 30.66
N ILE A 523 -4.04 -19.87 29.65
CA ILE A 523 -4.46 -20.45 28.37
C ILE A 523 -3.53 -19.98 27.26
N SER A 524 -3.20 -20.88 26.34
CA SER A 524 -2.44 -20.58 25.12
C SER A 524 -3.42 -20.17 24.03
N ARG A 525 -3.07 -19.15 23.25
CA ARG A 525 -3.81 -18.81 22.03
C ARG A 525 -3.42 -19.76 20.91
N ASP A 526 -4.40 -20.24 20.16
CA ASP A 526 -4.15 -20.90 18.87
C ASP A 526 -3.85 -19.83 17.82
N ALA A 527 -2.71 -19.97 17.15
CA ALA A 527 -2.25 -18.98 16.19
C ALA A 527 -3.09 -18.94 14.91
N THR A 528 -3.68 -20.06 14.52
CA THR A 528 -4.46 -20.16 13.28
C THR A 528 -5.79 -19.42 13.45
N THR A 529 -6.48 -19.65 14.57
CA THR A 529 -7.76 -18.97 14.86
C THR A 529 -7.58 -17.50 15.22
N ASN A 530 -6.40 -17.10 15.70
CA ASN A 530 -6.08 -15.71 16.06
C ASN A 530 -5.35 -14.94 14.95
N MET A 531 -5.17 -15.49 13.74
CA MET A 531 -4.62 -14.75 12.60
C MET A 531 -5.65 -13.76 12.07
N LEU A 532 -5.32 -12.47 12.12
CA LEU A 532 -6.21 -11.37 11.74
C LEU A 532 -5.99 -10.90 10.30
N TYR A 533 -4.77 -11.10 9.80
CA TYR A 533 -4.31 -10.48 8.58
C TYR A 533 -3.27 -11.35 7.87
N LEU A 534 -3.38 -11.43 6.54
CA LEU A 534 -2.39 -12.03 5.66
C LEU A 534 -2.28 -11.18 4.39
N SER A 535 -1.06 -10.77 4.05
CA SER A 535 -0.69 -10.30 2.73
C SER A 535 0.46 -11.13 2.19
N LEU A 536 0.41 -11.47 0.90
CA LEU A 536 1.45 -12.20 0.17
C LEU A 536 2.06 -11.35 -0.96
N VAL A 537 1.51 -10.15 -1.18
CA VAL A 537 1.83 -9.29 -2.32
C VAL A 537 2.21 -7.92 -1.77
N TYR A 538 3.46 -7.52 -2.01
CA TYR A 538 4.00 -6.29 -1.43
C TYR A 538 3.44 -5.02 -2.07
N ASN A 539 3.18 -5.05 -3.38
CA ASN A 539 2.74 -3.89 -4.16
C ASN A 539 1.22 -3.70 -4.14
N ASP A 540 0.49 -4.64 -3.55
CA ASP A 540 -0.97 -4.60 -3.42
C ASP A 540 -1.36 -5.28 -2.10
N PRO A 541 -0.97 -4.67 -0.95
CA PRO A 541 -1.19 -5.30 0.34
C PRO A 541 -2.69 -5.38 0.63
N THR A 542 -3.12 -6.53 1.16
CA THR A 542 -4.49 -6.74 1.61
C THR A 542 -4.95 -5.60 2.52
N VAL A 543 -6.22 -5.19 2.42
CA VAL A 543 -6.86 -4.30 3.40
C VAL A 543 -7.98 -5.08 4.07
N VAL A 544 -7.86 -5.31 5.37
CA VAL A 544 -8.90 -5.98 6.17
C VAL A 544 -9.69 -4.90 6.91
N ARG A 545 -10.98 -4.82 6.61
CA ARG A 545 -11.94 -3.95 7.32
C ARG A 545 -12.81 -4.78 8.25
N PHE A 546 -12.92 -4.35 9.50
CA PHE A 546 -13.79 -4.98 10.50
C PHE A 546 -15.09 -4.17 10.59
N ASP A 547 -16.20 -4.79 10.17
CA ASP A 547 -17.54 -4.25 10.30
C ASP A 547 -18.47 -5.34 10.90
N PRO A 548 -18.90 -5.20 12.17
CA PRO A 548 -18.56 -4.10 13.09
C PRO A 548 -17.06 -4.07 13.47
N PRO A 549 -16.55 -2.94 14.00
CA PRO A 549 -15.18 -2.84 14.51
C PRO A 549 -14.86 -3.96 15.52
N MET A 550 -13.61 -4.41 15.52
CA MET A 550 -13.11 -5.40 16.47
C MET A 550 -12.83 -4.75 17.81
N ASP A 551 -13.58 -5.18 18.83
CA ASP A 551 -13.44 -4.68 20.18
C ASP A 551 -12.23 -5.30 20.90
N LEU A 552 -11.37 -4.44 21.43
CA LEU A 552 -10.32 -4.78 22.37
C LEU A 552 -10.76 -4.38 23.78
N PRO A 553 -10.56 -5.25 24.78
CA PRO A 553 -11.21 -5.10 26.09
C PRO A 553 -10.77 -3.83 26.85
N GLY A 554 -11.55 -3.43 27.85
CA GLY A 554 -11.42 -2.15 28.57
C GLY A 554 -10.23 -2.04 29.54
N ALA A 555 -10.26 -1.06 30.44
CA ALA A 555 -9.16 -0.71 31.34
C ALA A 555 -8.61 -1.83 32.25
N GLN A 556 -9.42 -2.86 32.54
CA GLN A 556 -9.01 -4.01 33.36
C GLN A 556 -8.39 -5.15 32.53
N SER A 557 -8.30 -5.00 31.21
CA SER A 557 -7.71 -6.01 30.35
C SER A 557 -6.19 -6.13 30.50
N LEU A 558 -5.70 -7.34 30.28
CA LEU A 558 -4.27 -7.59 30.24
C LEU A 558 -3.64 -7.02 28.97
N VAL A 559 -2.34 -6.69 29.06
CA VAL A 559 -1.54 -6.25 27.90
C VAL A 559 -1.69 -7.21 26.72
N ASP A 560 -1.63 -8.52 26.98
CA ASP A 560 -1.73 -9.56 25.94
C ASP A 560 -3.12 -9.67 25.30
N GLU A 561 -4.16 -9.10 25.90
CA GLU A 561 -5.52 -9.06 25.33
C GLU A 561 -5.71 -7.92 24.33
N ARG A 562 -4.80 -6.94 24.37
CA ARG A 562 -4.79 -5.73 23.54
C ARG A 562 -3.49 -5.57 22.75
N THR A 563 -2.75 -6.66 22.58
CA THR A 563 -1.51 -6.68 21.80
C THR A 563 -1.77 -7.45 20.52
N PHE A 564 -1.29 -6.93 19.39
CA PHE A 564 -1.13 -7.70 18.17
C PHE A 564 0.35 -8.02 17.96
N THR A 565 0.66 -9.26 17.57
CA THR A 565 1.96 -9.61 16.99
C THR A 565 1.84 -9.53 15.49
N TYR A 566 2.82 -8.95 14.82
CA TYR A 566 2.89 -8.94 13.37
C TYR A 566 4.29 -9.31 12.90
N CYS A 567 4.36 -10.01 11.77
CA CYS A 567 5.58 -10.59 11.24
C CYS A 567 5.63 -10.46 9.72
N SER A 568 6.80 -10.19 9.17
CA SER A 568 7.05 -10.16 7.73
C SER A 568 8.25 -11.03 7.36
N LEU A 569 8.10 -11.77 6.26
CA LEU A 569 9.13 -12.59 5.67
C LEU A 569 9.71 -11.91 4.43
N TYR A 570 11.04 -11.79 4.41
CA TYR A 570 11.80 -11.22 3.31
C TYR A 570 12.64 -12.29 2.62
N ASP A 571 12.67 -12.25 1.28
CA ASP A 571 13.44 -13.14 0.44
C ASP A 571 14.40 -12.34 -0.47
N ASN A 572 15.70 -12.48 -0.21
CA ASN A 572 16.75 -11.87 -1.02
C ASN A 572 17.35 -12.87 -2.01
N GLY A 573 16.53 -13.40 -2.91
CA GLY A 573 16.94 -14.29 -3.99
C GLY A 573 17.17 -15.74 -3.58
N TYR A 574 16.67 -16.16 -2.42
CA TYR A 574 16.65 -17.56 -1.98
C TYR A 574 15.76 -18.41 -2.89
N SER A 575 14.50 -18.00 -3.11
CA SER A 575 13.59 -18.75 -3.98
C SER A 575 13.94 -18.61 -5.46
N ASN A 576 14.36 -17.40 -5.86
CA ASN A 576 14.75 -17.07 -7.22
C ASN A 576 16.04 -16.24 -7.23
N PRO A 577 17.20 -16.85 -7.58
CA PRO A 577 18.48 -16.13 -7.60
C PRO A 577 18.54 -14.90 -8.49
N SER A 578 17.63 -14.73 -9.46
CA SER A 578 17.58 -13.52 -10.30
C SER A 578 16.93 -12.32 -9.63
N GLU A 579 16.25 -12.52 -8.49
CA GLU A 579 15.63 -11.47 -7.68
C GLU A 579 16.54 -10.95 -6.56
N VAL A 580 17.78 -11.45 -6.45
CA VAL A 580 18.73 -10.97 -5.44
C VAL A 580 19.03 -9.48 -5.66
N LYS A 581 19.09 -8.71 -4.58
CA LYS A 581 19.57 -7.33 -4.64
C LYS A 581 21.02 -7.32 -5.11
N THR A 582 21.37 -6.39 -5.99
CA THR A 582 22.73 -6.25 -6.52
C THR A 582 23.33 -4.88 -6.19
N ARG A 583 24.65 -4.73 -6.30
CA ARG A 583 25.26 -3.39 -6.19
C ARG A 583 24.86 -2.51 -7.36
N SER A 584 24.63 -3.08 -8.54
CA SER A 584 24.20 -2.35 -9.73
C SER A 584 22.78 -1.78 -9.65
N ASN A 585 21.88 -2.41 -8.88
CA ASN A 585 20.54 -1.88 -8.61
C ASN A 585 20.43 -1.19 -7.24
N SER A 586 21.47 -1.24 -6.41
CA SER A 586 21.45 -0.60 -5.09
C SER A 586 21.38 0.93 -5.20
N PRO A 587 20.55 1.59 -4.38
CA PRO A 587 20.34 3.02 -4.52
C PRO A 587 21.51 3.84 -3.95
N PRO A 588 21.80 5.03 -4.54
CA PRO A 588 22.88 5.88 -4.06
C PRO A 588 22.49 6.65 -2.80
N ALA A 589 23.26 6.49 -1.72
CA ALA A 589 23.33 7.40 -0.56
C ALA A 589 21.99 7.74 0.14
N VAL A 590 21.09 6.75 0.26
CA VAL A 590 19.84 6.81 1.03
C VAL A 590 19.81 5.68 2.07
N ILE A 591 18.92 5.74 3.06
CA ILE A 591 18.76 4.66 4.05
C ILE A 591 18.49 3.34 3.32
N GLY A 592 19.28 2.31 3.60
CA GLY A 592 19.28 1.00 2.92
C GLY A 592 20.41 0.80 1.88
N GLY A 593 21.03 1.89 1.44
CA GLY A 593 22.12 1.88 0.46
C GLY A 593 23.21 2.92 0.68
N PRO A 594 24.23 2.99 -0.20
CA PRO A 594 24.48 2.02 -1.26
C PRO A 594 25.13 0.74 -0.73
N CYS A 595 25.00 -0.36 -1.48
CA CYS A 595 25.79 -1.55 -1.25
C CYS A 595 27.26 -1.29 -1.64
N PHE A 596 28.10 -1.01 -0.64
CA PHE A 596 29.52 -0.74 -0.87
C PHE A 596 30.31 -1.98 -1.29
N VAL A 597 29.99 -3.13 -0.68
CA VAL A 597 30.73 -4.37 -0.88
C VAL A 597 29.71 -5.48 -1.10
N PRO A 598 29.57 -5.99 -2.34
CA PRO A 598 28.81 -7.20 -2.61
C PRO A 598 29.26 -8.35 -1.71
N THR A 599 28.49 -9.41 -1.52
CA THR A 599 28.90 -10.54 -0.68
C THR A 599 28.99 -11.83 -1.48
N ASN A 600 28.17 -11.98 -2.52
CA ASN A 600 28.01 -13.23 -3.25
C ASN A 600 27.98 -13.05 -4.77
N CYS A 601 28.23 -14.15 -5.47
CA CYS A 601 28.25 -14.22 -6.92
C CYS A 601 26.83 -14.23 -7.51
N VAL A 602 26.59 -13.42 -8.53
CA VAL A 602 25.34 -13.40 -9.34
C VAL A 602 25.51 -14.06 -10.71
N ALA A 603 26.75 -14.30 -11.14
CA ALA A 603 27.08 -15.03 -12.36
C ALA A 603 28.26 -15.97 -12.11
N GLY A 604 28.37 -17.01 -12.94
CA GLY A 604 29.30 -18.12 -12.75
C GLY A 604 28.85 -19.03 -11.60
N HIS A 605 29.57 -19.07 -10.49
CA HIS A 605 29.21 -19.80 -9.27
C HIS A 605 28.16 -19.04 -8.44
N VAL A 606 26.96 -18.87 -8.97
CA VAL A 606 25.84 -18.15 -8.33
C VAL A 606 25.64 -18.62 -6.88
N GLY A 607 25.52 -17.67 -5.95
CA GLY A 607 25.36 -17.94 -4.52
C GLY A 607 26.66 -18.09 -3.74
N ALA A 608 27.79 -18.37 -4.39
CA ALA A 608 29.08 -18.51 -3.70
C ALA A 608 29.54 -17.16 -3.12
N ALA A 609 30.24 -17.20 -1.98
CA ALA A 609 30.83 -16.00 -1.39
C ALA A 609 31.97 -15.48 -2.26
N CYS A 610 32.01 -14.16 -2.48
CA CYS A 610 33.09 -13.56 -3.24
C CYS A 610 34.41 -13.55 -2.45
N GLY A 611 35.52 -13.86 -3.11
CA GLY A 611 36.86 -13.81 -2.54
C GLY A 611 37.78 -12.84 -3.29
N GLY A 612 38.62 -12.09 -2.59
CA GLY A 612 39.59 -11.17 -3.20
C GLY A 612 39.57 -9.78 -2.57
N LYS A 613 40.59 -8.97 -2.87
CA LYS A 613 40.77 -7.62 -2.29
C LYS A 613 40.26 -6.48 -3.15
N ASN A 614 40.02 -6.74 -4.44
CA ASN A 614 39.54 -5.76 -5.41
C ASN A 614 38.49 -6.38 -6.34
N ASP A 615 37.74 -5.56 -7.06
CA ASP A 615 36.61 -6.00 -7.89
C ASP A 615 37.03 -7.06 -8.94
N ALA A 616 38.23 -6.96 -9.51
CA ALA A 616 38.72 -7.92 -10.50
C ALA A 616 38.95 -9.31 -9.89
N GLU A 617 39.63 -9.38 -8.74
CA GLU A 617 39.85 -10.64 -8.01
C GLU A 617 38.52 -11.25 -7.56
N ARG A 618 37.58 -10.41 -7.12
CA ARG A 618 36.27 -10.82 -6.64
C ARG A 618 35.39 -11.38 -7.75
N ASN A 619 35.36 -10.73 -8.92
CA ASN A 619 34.68 -11.27 -10.10
C ASN A 619 35.31 -12.59 -10.55
N ALA A 620 36.64 -12.67 -10.58
CA ALA A 620 37.35 -13.90 -10.95
C ALA A 620 37.07 -15.06 -9.97
N SER A 621 36.85 -14.78 -8.68
CA SER A 621 36.45 -15.80 -7.70
C SER A 621 35.08 -16.43 -7.98
N CYS A 622 34.25 -15.74 -8.75
CA CYS A 622 32.92 -16.19 -9.14
C CYS A 622 32.92 -16.98 -10.46
N ASP A 623 34.04 -17.06 -11.19
CA ASP A 623 34.09 -17.74 -12.48
C ASP A 623 33.64 -19.21 -12.37
N SER A 624 32.81 -19.69 -13.30
CA SER A 624 32.31 -21.08 -13.27
C SER A 624 33.41 -22.13 -13.45
N SER A 625 34.59 -21.70 -13.90
CA SER A 625 35.84 -22.44 -13.91
C SER A 625 37.01 -21.46 -13.94
N PRO A 626 38.20 -21.81 -13.40
CA PRO A 626 39.31 -20.87 -13.29
C PRO A 626 39.64 -20.13 -14.60
N SER A 627 39.73 -18.79 -14.54
CA SER A 627 40.10 -17.90 -15.65
C SER A 627 39.12 -17.86 -16.83
N ARG A 628 37.87 -18.27 -16.62
CA ARG A 628 36.84 -18.22 -17.67
C ARG A 628 36.30 -16.81 -17.89
N GLY A 629 36.40 -15.93 -16.88
CA GLY A 629 35.95 -14.54 -16.96
C GLY A 629 34.43 -14.39 -17.09
N ASP A 630 33.66 -15.36 -16.60
CA ASP A 630 32.19 -15.35 -16.59
C ASP A 630 31.58 -15.10 -15.20
N GLY A 631 32.43 -14.92 -14.18
CA GLY A 631 32.03 -14.64 -12.82
C GLY A 631 31.73 -13.16 -12.57
N VAL A 632 30.67 -12.90 -11.79
CA VAL A 632 30.31 -11.55 -11.36
C VAL A 632 29.96 -11.57 -9.88
N CYS A 633 30.68 -10.78 -9.09
CA CYS A 633 30.44 -10.56 -7.68
C CYS A 633 29.64 -9.26 -7.50
N ASP A 634 28.32 -9.37 -7.42
CA ASP A 634 27.44 -8.20 -7.35
C ASP A 634 26.28 -8.34 -6.36
N ALA A 635 26.04 -9.52 -5.77
CA ALA A 635 24.90 -9.72 -4.87
C ALA A 635 25.13 -9.00 -3.54
N CYS A 636 24.09 -8.39 -3.00
CA CYS A 636 24.14 -7.55 -1.80
C CYS A 636 23.10 -7.99 -0.77
N PRO A 637 23.36 -7.75 0.54
CA PRO A 637 22.33 -7.85 1.54
C PRO A 637 21.23 -6.81 1.30
N VAL A 638 19.99 -7.21 1.56
CA VAL A 638 18.84 -6.30 1.67
C VAL A 638 18.84 -5.74 3.09
N HIS A 639 18.64 -4.44 3.22
CA HIS A 639 18.55 -3.76 4.49
C HIS A 639 17.24 -2.97 4.56
N GLY A 640 16.86 -2.55 5.76
CA GLY A 640 15.81 -1.56 5.91
C GLY A 640 16.14 -0.25 5.20
N GLY A 641 15.20 0.23 4.41
CA GLY A 641 15.36 1.43 3.61
C GLY A 641 14.10 1.85 2.87
N VAL A 642 14.21 2.94 2.13
CA VAL A 642 13.05 3.64 1.55
C VAL A 642 12.82 3.31 0.08
N THR A 643 13.74 2.59 -0.55
CA THR A 643 13.65 2.28 -1.98
C THR A 643 13.04 0.91 -2.19
N THR A 644 12.58 0.63 -3.41
CA THR A 644 12.04 -0.69 -3.77
C THR A 644 13.07 -1.81 -3.71
N GLU A 645 14.37 -1.52 -3.72
CA GLU A 645 15.47 -2.49 -3.55
C GLU A 645 15.93 -2.63 -2.09
N ASP A 646 15.33 -1.86 -1.21
CA ASP A 646 15.42 -1.96 0.25
C ASP A 646 14.04 -2.31 0.80
N GLU A 647 13.91 -2.47 2.11
CA GLU A 647 12.66 -2.96 2.70
C GLU A 647 12.12 -2.09 3.83
N MET A 648 10.80 -2.15 3.99
CA MET A 648 10.07 -1.56 5.11
C MET A 648 9.23 -2.62 5.80
N PHE A 649 9.00 -2.42 7.10
CA PHE A 649 8.17 -3.28 7.93
C PHE A 649 7.15 -2.45 8.71
N LEU A 650 5.97 -2.23 8.12
CA LEU A 650 4.92 -1.41 8.71
C LEU A 650 3.62 -2.19 8.87
N LEU A 651 3.11 -2.21 10.11
CA LEU A 651 1.70 -2.47 10.38
C LEU A 651 0.96 -1.12 10.29
N LEU A 652 -0.09 -1.09 9.48
CA LEU A 652 -0.91 0.08 9.22
C LEU A 652 -2.38 -0.23 9.55
N GLY A 653 -3.18 0.79 9.77
CA GLY A 653 -4.61 0.62 10.02
C GLY A 653 -5.20 1.73 10.86
N SER A 654 -6.44 1.53 11.31
CA SER A 654 -7.20 2.54 12.03
C SER A 654 -8.05 1.93 13.15
N TYR A 655 -8.15 2.65 14.25
CA TYR A 655 -8.97 2.31 15.41
C TYR A 655 -9.55 3.57 16.05
N PHE A 656 -10.38 3.44 17.08
CA PHE A 656 -10.76 4.54 17.96
C PHE A 656 -10.85 4.03 19.40
N VAL A 657 -10.87 4.95 20.37
CA VAL A 657 -10.98 4.63 21.80
C VAL A 657 -12.27 5.24 22.36
N ARG A 658 -12.96 4.52 23.25
CA ARG A 658 -14.18 5.00 23.93
C ARG A 658 -13.99 5.37 25.40
#